data_AF-A0A1I5CS87-F1
#
_entry.id   AF-A0A1I5CS87-F1
#
_cell.length_a   1.000
_cell.length_b   1.000
_cell.length_c   1.000
_cell.angle_alpha   90.00
_cell.angle_beta   90.00
_cell.angle_gamma   90.00
#
_symmetry.space_group_name_H-M   'P 1'
#
loop_
_entity.id
_entity.type
_entity.pdbx_description
1 polymer ?
#
loop_
_entity_poly.entity_id
_entity_poly.type
_entity_poly.pdbx_seq_one_letter_code
_entity_poly.pdbx_strand_id
1 'polypeptide(L)'
;MTMITRGTQIPAGWRLLACGLLLLASASLPARADEGIVDVHSLPKLDGAEEDTSRSDRNTVSYRVPTAVPATRAAAKKLFAANGWVPYVRPLDENNGGLVFKKGRQGLSLTLWLGGPGQSGLDYSPTRIYSNVPFPEGAVDLVYDETRPYLGCIAPTAIEATADFYAKEMAAIGWRKLTPETAASWPNADLTASVPNGVRAFYDHPDDDSTGFYRQKPAMLTLTRRDDGRTNVDIRIAPFALATNLEAGDTAGLPEPKPYKSSSGRGNARTATRELIVAALADLPAVEAFYHREFAARGWTEEGQAPLAPGDEVALKFSSPEENGVLHLGRKYDFTMVHLTAQVKESVLAARAKAKKDADEKFMKDAEAMTKQVLAEDAVRRKAQAATLSDAPLQALAGSNTPLPVPENAQEVESGDGRLEFNSTSSVKALAAFYRAALKPAGWKEQPSVINQPSMAVMEFSKVGKSISMTLMQMGAKVNVSANGSGLRVAGAKAAPSSKSASGDQASAQAKASAPLEADPDSALPVPKQHSSTSLGTAKLPGIEVPFRRELEASVPAEIGDVLAFYRRELTKLGWQEKSEGAVTTADHVQLAFASSQGPAMLKLGRANGETSVNLVQKNTDAATKADIMPKPGQARLLLGNMGSQEAVLTINKQTIKVAAGAGGPQSPKGPMLDLPPGKYQYSLKMAGRPARNETINIAAGDAWGLMVGPTGEILPLQMY
;
A
#
# COMPACT_ATOMS: atom_id res chain seq x y z
N MET A 1 51.58 -44.66 62.25
CA MET A 1 52.82 -45.31 61.75
C MET A 1 52.43 -45.90 60.40
N THR A 2 52.92 -45.47 59.24
CA THR A 2 54.31 -45.30 58.78
C THR A 2 54.25 -44.42 57.50
N MET A 3 54.91 -43.25 57.51
CA MET A 3 56.13 -42.93 56.75
C MET A 3 56.10 -43.24 55.24
N ILE A 4 56.01 -42.15 54.48
CA ILE A 4 56.57 -41.97 53.13
C ILE A 4 58.10 -41.94 53.22
N THR A 5 58.84 -42.50 52.26
CA THR A 5 60.03 -41.89 51.61
C THR A 5 60.61 -42.76 50.48
N ARG A 6 60.68 -42.18 49.26
CA ARG A 6 61.87 -41.87 48.41
C ARG A 6 62.53 -43.07 47.72
N GLY A 7 63.02 -43.00 46.48
CA GLY A 7 63.19 -41.96 45.45
C GLY A 7 63.34 -42.68 44.09
N THR A 8 63.39 -42.01 42.94
CA THR A 8 64.57 -41.28 42.45
C THR A 8 64.15 -40.31 41.32
N GLN A 9 64.71 -39.10 41.33
CA GLN A 9 64.51 -38.07 40.30
C GLN A 9 65.40 -38.31 39.07
N ILE A 10 64.85 -38.05 37.88
CA ILE A 10 65.56 -37.98 36.59
C ILE A 10 65.30 -36.58 35.98
N PRO A 11 66.30 -35.94 35.35
CA PRO A 11 66.41 -34.48 35.25
C PRO A 11 65.47 -33.82 34.24
N ALA A 12 65.12 -32.57 34.55
CA ALA A 12 64.11 -31.73 33.90
C ALA A 12 64.42 -31.30 32.45
N GLY A 13 65.52 -31.75 31.86
CA GLY A 13 65.91 -31.40 30.48
C GLY A 13 65.17 -32.20 29.39
N TRP A 14 64.63 -33.39 29.70
CA TRP A 14 64.00 -34.25 28.70
C TRP A 14 62.46 -34.19 28.69
N ARG A 15 61.84 -33.53 29.68
CA ARG A 15 60.37 -33.39 29.73
C ARG A 15 59.82 -32.22 28.92
N LEU A 16 60.66 -31.28 28.48
CA LEU A 16 60.20 -30.15 27.65
C LEU A 16 60.20 -30.48 26.14
N LEU A 17 60.90 -31.52 25.69
CA LEU A 17 60.85 -31.94 24.28
C LEU A 17 59.74 -32.98 24.00
N ALA A 18 59.27 -33.69 25.04
CA ALA A 18 58.12 -34.60 24.93
C ALA A 18 56.75 -33.89 25.05
N CYS A 19 56.67 -32.74 25.74
CA CYS A 19 55.45 -31.93 25.75
C CYS A 19 55.28 -31.02 24.51
N GLY A 20 56.35 -30.77 23.75
CA GLY A 20 56.29 -30.00 22.50
C GLY A 20 55.82 -30.80 21.27
N LEU A 21 55.95 -32.13 21.29
CA LEU A 21 55.54 -33.00 20.17
C LEU A 21 54.17 -33.68 20.38
N LEU A 22 53.57 -33.60 21.57
CA LEU A 22 52.19 -34.03 21.84
C LEU A 22 51.15 -32.91 21.70
N LEU A 23 51.58 -31.66 21.45
CA LEU A 23 50.70 -30.51 21.17
C LEU A 23 50.60 -30.13 19.68
N LEU A 24 51.23 -30.90 18.79
CA LEU A 24 51.10 -30.77 17.33
C LEU A 24 50.38 -31.95 16.65
N ALA A 25 49.79 -32.85 17.46
CA ALA A 25 48.89 -33.91 17.00
C ALA A 25 47.48 -33.80 17.61
N SER A 26 47.12 -32.66 18.19
CA SER A 26 45.74 -32.23 18.19
C SER A 26 45.41 -31.80 16.76
N ALA A 27 45.12 -32.79 15.91
CA ALA A 27 44.31 -32.55 14.75
C ALA A 27 43.14 -31.70 15.25
N SER A 28 43.07 -30.46 14.79
CA SER A 28 41.83 -29.71 14.83
C SER A 28 40.80 -30.70 14.30
N LEU A 29 39.92 -31.21 15.17
CA LEU A 29 38.72 -31.86 14.69
C LEU A 29 38.17 -30.85 13.68
N PRO A 30 38.13 -31.16 12.37
CA PRO A 30 37.45 -30.26 11.47
C PRO A 30 36.08 -30.07 12.10
N ALA A 31 35.67 -28.83 12.31
CA ALA A 31 34.30 -28.53 12.67
C ALA A 31 33.46 -29.39 11.73
N ARG A 32 32.80 -30.42 12.27
CA ARG A 32 32.04 -31.37 11.47
C ARG A 32 31.10 -30.47 10.68
N ALA A 33 31.24 -30.45 9.35
CA ALA A 33 30.27 -29.78 8.51
C ALA A 33 28.91 -30.30 8.97
N ASP A 34 27.96 -29.40 9.20
CA ASP A 34 26.60 -29.81 9.55
C ASP A 34 26.12 -30.76 8.43
N GLU A 35 26.07 -32.07 8.70
CA GLU A 35 25.80 -33.09 7.68
C GLU A 35 24.41 -32.87 7.01
N GLY A 36 23.55 -32.04 7.63
CA GLY A 36 22.24 -31.63 7.11
C GLY A 36 22.23 -30.37 6.22
N ILE A 37 23.33 -29.63 6.09
CA ILE A 37 23.40 -28.42 5.23
C ILE A 37 24.30 -28.69 4.03
N VAL A 38 23.73 -28.55 2.84
CA VAL A 38 24.47 -28.73 1.59
C VAL A 38 25.42 -27.55 1.33
N ASP A 39 26.65 -27.85 0.92
CA ASP A 39 27.54 -26.84 0.35
C ASP A 39 27.09 -26.51 -1.08
N VAL A 40 26.45 -25.34 -1.24
CA VAL A 40 25.89 -24.89 -2.52
C VAL A 40 26.96 -24.59 -3.58
N HIS A 41 28.21 -24.35 -3.18
CA HIS A 41 29.33 -24.11 -4.12
C HIS A 41 29.80 -25.38 -4.79
N SER A 42 29.54 -26.54 -4.16
CA SER A 42 29.88 -27.87 -4.71
C SER A 42 28.81 -28.43 -5.66
N LEU A 43 27.67 -27.75 -5.81
CA LEU A 43 26.54 -28.24 -6.59
C LEU A 43 26.74 -28.06 -8.10
N PRO A 44 26.14 -28.96 -8.92
CA PRO A 44 26.23 -28.84 -10.36
C PRO A 44 25.54 -27.56 -10.86
N LYS A 45 26.16 -26.93 -11.85
CA LYS A 45 25.66 -25.72 -12.52
C LYS A 45 25.07 -26.11 -13.89
N LEU A 46 24.17 -25.29 -14.41
CA LEU A 46 23.63 -25.46 -15.76
C LEU A 46 24.68 -25.12 -16.82
N ASP A 47 24.56 -25.71 -18.01
CA ASP A 47 25.44 -25.41 -19.13
C ASP A 47 25.36 -23.92 -19.51
N GLY A 48 26.51 -23.29 -19.71
CA GLY A 48 26.61 -21.85 -19.99
C GLY A 48 26.29 -20.95 -18.80
N ALA A 49 26.32 -21.48 -17.56
CA ALA A 49 26.17 -20.67 -16.37
C ALA A 49 27.39 -19.75 -16.15
N GLU A 50 27.11 -18.46 -16.00
CA GLU A 50 28.09 -17.44 -15.60
C GLU A 50 27.81 -17.04 -14.15
N GLU A 51 28.81 -17.25 -13.27
CA GLU A 51 28.67 -16.93 -11.85
C GLU A 51 28.66 -15.42 -11.60
N ASP A 52 27.67 -14.95 -10.84
CA ASP A 52 27.56 -13.56 -10.45
C ASP A 52 28.35 -13.33 -9.15
N THR A 53 29.62 -12.93 -9.28
CA THR A 53 30.49 -12.67 -8.13
C THR A 53 30.27 -11.29 -7.50
N SER A 54 29.30 -10.50 -7.98
CA SER A 54 29.05 -9.13 -7.46
C SER A 54 28.46 -9.13 -6.05
N ARG A 55 27.81 -10.22 -5.64
CA ARG A 55 27.20 -10.42 -4.32
C ARG A 55 27.66 -11.74 -3.71
N SER A 56 28.97 -11.88 -3.50
CA SER A 56 29.52 -13.08 -2.88
C SER A 56 28.94 -13.31 -1.49
N ASP A 57 28.12 -14.34 -1.34
CA ASP A 57 27.60 -14.82 -0.04
C ASP A 57 28.19 -16.20 0.22
N ARG A 58 28.56 -16.48 1.46
CA ARG A 58 29.09 -17.78 1.86
C ARG A 58 28.06 -18.90 1.67
N ASN A 59 26.78 -18.60 1.83
CA ASN A 59 25.69 -19.57 1.85
C ASN A 59 24.81 -19.51 0.60
N THR A 60 25.09 -18.65 -0.36
CA THR A 60 24.31 -18.54 -1.60
C THR A 60 25.23 -18.46 -2.80
N VAL A 61 24.89 -19.19 -3.87
CA VAL A 61 25.55 -19.06 -5.18
C VAL A 61 24.54 -18.51 -6.17
N SER A 62 24.90 -17.40 -6.82
CA SER A 62 24.09 -16.78 -7.86
C SER A 62 24.77 -16.94 -9.21
N TYR A 63 24.01 -17.30 -10.24
CA TYR A 63 24.51 -17.37 -11.60
C TYR A 63 23.46 -16.96 -12.62
N ARG A 64 23.90 -16.57 -13.81
CA ARG A 64 23.05 -16.30 -14.97
C ARG A 64 23.20 -17.41 -16.00
N VAL A 65 22.11 -17.69 -16.70
CA VAL A 65 22.08 -18.64 -17.80
C VAL A 65 21.45 -18.01 -19.04
N PRO A 66 21.91 -18.37 -20.25
CA PRO A 66 21.42 -17.83 -21.51
C PRO A 66 20.09 -18.48 -21.97
N THR A 67 19.19 -18.76 -21.02
CA THR A 67 17.88 -19.37 -21.31
C THR A 67 16.78 -18.69 -20.51
N ALA A 68 15.55 -18.72 -21.02
CA ALA A 68 14.39 -18.12 -20.38
C ALA A 68 13.91 -18.95 -19.18
N VAL A 69 13.25 -18.28 -18.21
CA VAL A 69 12.87 -18.86 -16.90
C VAL A 69 12.19 -20.24 -17.00
N PRO A 70 11.22 -20.48 -17.91
CA PRO A 70 10.59 -21.80 -18.05
C PRO A 70 11.56 -22.90 -18.48
N ALA A 71 12.47 -22.61 -19.43
CA ALA A 71 13.47 -23.55 -19.92
C ALA A 71 14.54 -23.82 -18.84
N THR A 72 15.03 -22.77 -18.18
CA THR A 72 15.94 -22.86 -17.03
C THR A 72 15.36 -23.75 -15.94
N ARG A 73 14.08 -23.55 -15.59
CA ARG A 73 13.39 -24.35 -14.58
C ARG A 73 13.37 -25.84 -14.94
N ALA A 74 13.01 -26.17 -16.18
CA ALA A 74 12.96 -27.55 -16.64
C ALA A 74 14.35 -28.21 -16.64
N ALA A 75 15.37 -27.48 -17.09
CA ALA A 75 16.75 -27.93 -17.11
C ALA A 75 17.29 -28.15 -15.69
N ALA A 76 17.05 -27.22 -14.76
CA ALA A 76 17.46 -27.35 -13.36
C ALA A 76 16.83 -28.58 -12.70
N LYS A 77 15.51 -28.79 -12.87
CA LYS A 77 14.83 -30.00 -12.36
C LYS A 77 15.51 -31.27 -12.86
N LYS A 78 15.81 -31.34 -14.16
CA LYS A 78 16.48 -32.50 -14.77
C LYS A 78 17.89 -32.71 -14.23
N LEU A 79 18.68 -31.63 -14.13
CA LEU A 79 20.05 -31.66 -13.62
C LEU A 79 20.09 -32.22 -12.20
N PHE A 80 19.27 -31.67 -11.31
CA PHE A 80 19.26 -32.07 -9.90
C PHE A 80 18.71 -33.48 -9.72
N ALA A 81 17.65 -33.86 -10.45
CA ALA A 81 17.13 -35.23 -10.45
C ALA A 81 18.19 -36.26 -10.85
N ALA A 82 18.99 -35.97 -11.89
CA ALA A 82 20.09 -36.84 -12.33
C ALA A 82 21.21 -36.99 -11.27
N ASN A 83 21.27 -36.06 -10.31
CA ASN A 83 22.24 -36.05 -9.21
C ASN A 83 21.65 -36.53 -7.88
N GLY A 84 20.50 -37.23 -7.92
CA GLY A 84 19.85 -37.84 -6.75
C GLY A 84 19.10 -36.85 -5.85
N TRP A 85 18.80 -35.65 -6.34
CA TRP A 85 17.95 -34.69 -5.65
C TRP A 85 16.50 -34.88 -6.05
N VAL A 86 15.62 -35.02 -5.07
CA VAL A 86 14.20 -35.25 -5.32
C VAL A 86 13.43 -33.93 -5.18
N PRO A 87 12.76 -33.43 -6.23
CA PRO A 87 11.94 -32.23 -6.14
C PRO A 87 10.66 -32.50 -5.36
N TYR A 88 10.17 -31.50 -4.62
CA TYR A 88 8.88 -31.54 -3.95
C TYR A 88 8.17 -30.18 -4.02
N VAL A 89 6.93 -30.14 -3.55
CA VAL A 89 6.13 -28.93 -3.40
C VAL A 89 5.87 -28.70 -1.91
N ARG A 90 5.92 -27.45 -1.43
CA ARG A 90 5.50 -27.14 -0.07
C ARG A 90 3.97 -27.03 0.01
N PRO A 91 3.33 -27.47 1.10
CA PRO A 91 1.89 -27.31 1.28
C PRO A 91 1.47 -25.84 1.11
N LEU A 92 0.46 -25.57 0.29
CA LEU A 92 -0.07 -24.23 -0.03
C LEU A 92 0.87 -23.31 -0.85
N ASP A 93 2.01 -23.82 -1.31
CA ASP A 93 2.98 -23.10 -2.15
C ASP A 93 2.99 -23.64 -3.60
N GLU A 94 1.90 -24.25 -4.08
CA GLU A 94 1.87 -24.93 -5.39
C GLU A 94 2.14 -23.98 -6.55
N ASN A 95 1.82 -22.70 -6.36
CA ASN A 95 2.02 -21.63 -7.33
C ASN A 95 3.36 -20.90 -7.16
N ASN A 96 4.21 -21.32 -6.21
CA ASN A 96 5.48 -20.65 -5.96
C ASN A 96 6.46 -20.87 -7.13
N GLY A 97 7.13 -19.78 -7.51
CA GLY A 97 8.12 -19.76 -8.58
C GLY A 97 9.44 -20.44 -8.23
N GLY A 98 9.74 -20.75 -6.97
CA GLY A 98 10.96 -21.46 -6.59
C GLY A 98 10.95 -22.95 -6.96
N LEU A 99 12.12 -23.59 -6.93
CA LEU A 99 12.25 -25.04 -6.92
C LEU A 99 12.88 -25.47 -5.60
N VAL A 100 12.36 -26.55 -5.02
CA VAL A 100 12.88 -27.08 -3.76
C VAL A 100 13.17 -28.57 -3.92
N PHE A 101 14.27 -29.00 -3.34
CA PHE A 101 14.80 -30.35 -3.47
C PHE A 101 15.26 -30.89 -2.13
N LYS A 102 15.19 -32.22 -2.01
CA LYS A 102 15.67 -32.97 -0.86
C LYS A 102 16.60 -34.09 -1.30
N LYS A 103 17.69 -34.29 -0.58
CA LYS A 103 18.60 -35.43 -0.73
C LYS A 103 19.02 -35.91 0.66
N GLY A 104 18.45 -37.03 1.12
CA GLY A 104 18.65 -37.49 2.51
C GLY A 104 18.17 -36.43 3.52
N ARG A 105 19.09 -35.91 4.34
CA ARG A 105 18.85 -34.83 5.33
C ARG A 105 19.12 -33.43 4.77
N GLN A 106 19.58 -33.30 3.54
CA GLN A 106 19.95 -32.03 2.93
C GLN A 106 18.77 -31.44 2.15
N GLY A 107 18.49 -30.16 2.38
CA GLY A 107 17.53 -29.37 1.62
C GLY A 107 18.21 -28.34 0.74
N LEU A 108 17.62 -28.07 -0.42
CA LEU A 108 18.12 -27.09 -1.39
C LEU A 108 16.94 -26.31 -1.98
N SER A 109 17.07 -24.99 -2.01
CA SER A 109 16.14 -24.08 -2.67
C SER A 109 16.83 -23.37 -3.82
N LEU A 110 16.14 -23.31 -4.96
CA LEU A 110 16.53 -22.60 -6.17
C LEU A 110 15.52 -21.49 -6.42
N THR A 111 15.96 -20.24 -6.37
CA THR A 111 15.15 -19.08 -6.69
C THR A 111 15.49 -18.60 -8.10
N LEU A 112 14.50 -18.61 -8.99
CA LEU A 112 14.66 -18.11 -10.35
C LEU A 112 14.29 -16.64 -10.42
N TRP A 113 15.10 -15.84 -11.12
CA TRP A 113 14.82 -14.43 -11.37
C TRP A 113 15.12 -14.06 -12.84
N LEU A 114 14.65 -12.89 -13.27
CA LEU A 114 14.82 -12.42 -14.65
C LEU A 114 16.24 -11.86 -14.85
N GLY A 115 17.07 -12.57 -15.61
CA GLY A 115 18.50 -12.23 -15.84
C GLY A 115 18.74 -11.15 -16.90
N GLY A 116 17.71 -10.83 -17.69
CA GLY A 116 17.78 -9.99 -18.89
C GLY A 116 16.88 -10.56 -19.99
N PRO A 117 16.79 -9.92 -21.17
CA PRO A 117 16.00 -10.45 -22.29
C PRO A 117 16.46 -11.86 -22.69
N GLY A 118 15.58 -12.85 -22.55
CA GLY A 118 15.88 -14.24 -22.89
C GLY A 118 16.83 -14.96 -21.92
N GLN A 119 17.24 -14.32 -20.83
CA GLN A 119 18.15 -14.86 -19.83
C GLN A 119 17.45 -15.02 -18.48
N SER A 120 17.97 -15.93 -17.66
CA SER A 120 17.49 -16.16 -16.29
C SER A 120 18.66 -16.09 -15.34
N GLY A 121 18.38 -15.62 -14.14
CA GLY A 121 19.27 -15.81 -13.01
C GLY A 121 18.73 -16.90 -12.09
N LEU A 122 19.66 -17.52 -11.35
CA LEU A 122 19.36 -18.60 -10.44
C LEU A 122 20.21 -18.46 -9.18
N ASP A 123 19.54 -18.46 -8.04
CA ASP A 123 20.16 -18.43 -6.72
C ASP A 123 19.99 -19.79 -6.05
N TYR A 124 21.11 -20.40 -5.68
CA TYR A 124 21.15 -21.62 -4.88
C TYR A 124 21.31 -21.26 -3.42
N SER A 125 20.38 -21.71 -2.58
CA SER A 125 20.48 -21.54 -1.14
C SER A 125 20.20 -22.87 -0.43
N PRO A 126 21.01 -23.27 0.56
CA PRO A 126 20.73 -24.46 1.33
C PRO A 126 19.48 -24.24 2.18
N THR A 127 18.70 -25.30 2.37
CA THR A 127 17.51 -25.28 3.24
C THR A 127 17.71 -26.28 4.36
N ARG A 128 17.53 -25.83 5.61
CA ARG A 128 17.59 -26.72 6.76
C ARG A 128 16.32 -27.54 6.86
N ILE A 129 16.48 -28.86 6.95
CA ILE A 129 15.38 -29.77 7.20
C ILE A 129 15.27 -30.00 8.71
N TYR A 130 14.26 -29.39 9.33
CA TYR A 130 13.97 -29.52 10.75
C TYR A 130 13.20 -30.81 11.05
N SER A 131 12.35 -31.25 10.13
CA SER A 131 11.51 -32.44 10.29
C SER A 131 11.67 -33.40 9.11
N ASN A 132 12.62 -34.32 9.21
CA ASN A 132 12.93 -35.26 8.13
C ASN A 132 11.99 -36.46 8.14
N VAL A 133 11.44 -36.80 6.98
CA VAL A 133 10.71 -38.05 6.73
C VAL A 133 11.20 -38.69 5.42
N PRO A 134 11.20 -40.04 5.30
CA PRO A 134 11.77 -40.71 4.14
C PRO A 134 10.84 -40.60 2.93
N PHE A 135 11.45 -40.39 1.75
CA PHE A 135 10.74 -40.35 0.46
C PHE A 135 10.88 -41.72 -0.21
N PRO A 136 9.78 -42.40 -0.55
CA PRO A 136 9.85 -43.65 -1.29
C PRO A 136 10.51 -43.43 -2.64
N GLU A 137 11.35 -44.37 -3.07
CA GLU A 137 11.99 -44.28 -4.37
C GLU A 137 10.93 -44.25 -5.49
N GLY A 138 11.09 -43.33 -6.44
CA GLY A 138 10.13 -43.16 -7.53
C GLY A 138 8.77 -42.60 -7.12
N ALA A 139 8.61 -42.08 -5.90
CA ALA A 139 7.38 -41.42 -5.49
C ALA A 139 7.05 -40.21 -6.37
N VAL A 140 5.75 -40.04 -6.66
CA VAL A 140 5.22 -38.91 -7.42
C VAL A 140 4.29 -38.07 -6.55
N ASP A 141 3.95 -36.87 -7.02
CA ASP A 141 3.08 -35.90 -6.32
C ASP A 141 3.56 -35.59 -4.89
N LEU A 142 4.89 -35.46 -4.73
CA LEU A 142 5.54 -35.16 -3.45
C LEU A 142 5.21 -33.76 -2.96
N VAL A 143 4.44 -33.69 -1.88
CA VAL A 143 4.18 -32.49 -1.09
C VAL A 143 4.82 -32.67 0.29
N TYR A 144 5.75 -31.81 0.67
CA TYR A 144 6.57 -31.97 1.87
C TYR A 144 6.84 -30.63 2.54
N ASP A 145 6.91 -30.62 3.88
CA ASP A 145 7.23 -29.45 4.69
C ASP A 145 8.53 -29.69 5.47
N GLU A 146 9.52 -28.81 5.35
CA GLU A 146 10.81 -29.02 5.99
C GLU A 146 10.77 -28.77 7.51
N THR A 147 9.71 -28.10 8.01
CA THR A 147 9.63 -27.57 9.39
C THR A 147 8.85 -28.48 10.35
N ARG A 148 8.04 -29.39 9.83
CA ARG A 148 7.12 -30.24 10.59
C ARG A 148 6.89 -31.57 9.88
N PRO A 149 6.44 -32.63 10.56
CA PRO A 149 6.35 -33.95 9.96
C PRO A 149 5.15 -34.02 9.02
N TYR A 150 5.32 -33.54 7.79
CA TYR A 150 4.31 -33.55 6.75
C TYR A 150 4.87 -34.11 5.44
N LEU A 151 4.24 -35.16 4.90
CA LEU A 151 4.51 -35.71 3.57
C LEU A 151 3.22 -36.26 2.95
N GLY A 152 2.81 -35.73 1.80
CA GLY A 152 1.84 -36.36 0.91
C GLY A 152 2.56 -36.84 -0.35
N CYS A 153 2.37 -38.10 -0.75
CA CYS A 153 2.86 -38.57 -2.05
C CYS A 153 2.16 -39.86 -2.50
N ILE A 154 2.45 -40.29 -3.73
CA ILE A 154 2.06 -41.60 -4.24
C ILE A 154 3.33 -42.43 -4.42
N ALA A 155 3.48 -43.46 -3.58
CA ALA A 155 4.55 -44.44 -3.70
C ALA A 155 4.23 -45.43 -4.83
N PRO A 156 5.22 -45.83 -5.65
CA PRO A 156 4.99 -46.75 -6.77
C PRO A 156 4.76 -48.20 -6.33
N THR A 157 5.00 -48.52 -5.07
CA THR A 157 4.92 -49.87 -4.50
C THR A 157 3.58 -50.17 -3.86
N ALA A 158 3.28 -51.46 -3.70
CA ALA A 158 2.12 -51.95 -2.94
C ALA A 158 2.19 -51.54 -1.46
N ILE A 159 1.04 -51.57 -0.78
CA ILE A 159 0.91 -51.02 0.57
C ILE A 159 1.78 -51.75 1.60
N GLU A 160 1.96 -53.06 1.46
CA GLU A 160 2.78 -53.88 2.35
C GLU A 160 4.26 -53.51 2.23
N ALA A 161 4.79 -53.45 1.00
CA ALA A 161 6.17 -53.03 0.75
C ALA A 161 6.44 -51.58 1.17
N THR A 162 5.44 -50.70 1.00
CA THR A 162 5.52 -49.30 1.43
C THR A 162 5.52 -49.20 2.96
N ALA A 163 4.73 -50.02 3.65
CA ALA A 163 4.72 -50.09 5.12
C ALA A 163 6.06 -50.58 5.69
N ASP A 164 6.66 -51.61 5.09
CA ASP A 164 7.98 -52.13 5.47
C ASP A 164 9.08 -51.09 5.27
N PHE A 165 9.03 -50.37 4.13
CA PHE A 165 9.91 -49.24 3.85
C PHE A 165 9.83 -48.19 4.96
N TYR A 166 8.63 -47.73 5.32
CA TYR A 166 8.49 -46.71 6.36
C TYR A 166 8.90 -47.22 7.74
N ALA A 167 8.57 -48.46 8.11
CA ALA A 167 8.98 -49.04 9.38
C ALA A 167 10.51 -49.04 9.54
N LYS A 168 11.24 -49.38 8.47
CA LYS A 168 12.71 -49.40 8.45
C LYS A 168 13.31 -48.00 8.38
N GLU A 169 12.89 -47.18 7.42
CA GLU A 169 13.55 -45.91 7.13
C GLU A 169 13.22 -44.82 8.16
N MET A 170 12.01 -44.82 8.74
CA MET A 170 11.69 -43.95 9.86
C MET A 170 12.59 -44.26 11.06
N ALA A 171 12.78 -45.54 11.38
CA ALA A 171 13.69 -45.98 12.45
C ALA A 171 15.15 -45.59 12.15
N ALA A 172 15.60 -45.74 10.90
CA ALA A 172 16.96 -45.40 10.49
C ALA A 172 17.29 -43.90 10.66
N ILE A 173 16.28 -43.03 10.58
CA ILE A 173 16.45 -41.57 10.75
C ILE A 173 16.05 -41.07 12.14
N GLY A 174 15.79 -41.96 13.11
CA GLY A 174 15.59 -41.62 14.52
C GLY A 174 14.14 -41.59 15.02
N TRP A 175 13.15 -41.80 14.16
CA TRP A 175 11.75 -41.96 14.60
C TRP A 175 11.54 -43.32 15.25
N ARG A 176 10.76 -43.39 16.31
CA ARG A 176 10.35 -44.65 16.93
C ARG A 176 8.85 -44.83 16.80
N LYS A 177 8.42 -46.06 16.55
CA LYS A 177 7.00 -46.37 16.50
C LYS A 177 6.40 -46.27 17.91
N LEU A 178 5.33 -45.51 18.04
CA LEU A 178 4.57 -45.39 19.29
C LEU A 178 3.89 -46.73 19.61
N THR A 179 4.12 -47.19 20.84
CA THR A 179 3.39 -48.28 21.50
C THR A 179 2.40 -47.71 22.52
N PRO A 180 1.39 -48.48 22.95
CA PRO A 180 0.46 -48.04 24.00
C PRO A 180 1.16 -47.52 25.26
N GLU A 181 2.28 -48.13 25.65
CA GLU A 181 3.07 -47.72 26.81
C GLU A 181 3.73 -46.34 26.60
N THR A 182 4.35 -46.12 25.43
CA THR A 182 5.01 -44.85 25.10
C THR A 182 4.02 -43.72 24.83
N ALA A 183 2.80 -44.04 24.39
CA ALA A 183 1.73 -43.09 24.13
C ALA A 183 1.00 -42.65 25.42
N ALA A 184 1.33 -43.19 26.59
CA ALA A 184 0.71 -42.82 27.86
C ALA A 184 0.86 -41.33 28.21
N SER A 185 1.84 -40.63 27.62
CA SER A 185 2.01 -39.17 27.72
C SER A 185 0.93 -38.38 26.95
N TRP A 186 0.13 -39.04 26.11
CA TRP A 186 -0.93 -38.48 25.27
C TRP A 186 -2.26 -39.17 25.60
N PRO A 187 -3.03 -38.70 26.60
CA PRO A 187 -4.22 -39.40 27.10
C PRO A 187 -5.34 -39.54 26.06
N ASN A 188 -5.35 -38.71 25.02
CA ASN A 188 -6.32 -38.74 23.93
C ASN A 188 -5.82 -39.50 22.68
N ALA A 189 -4.67 -40.19 22.77
CA ALA A 189 -4.11 -40.93 21.65
C ALA A 189 -4.86 -42.26 21.42
N ASP A 190 -5.62 -42.33 20.33
CA ASP A 190 -6.16 -43.58 19.83
C ASP A 190 -5.22 -44.19 18.76
N LEU A 191 -4.36 -45.11 19.20
CA LEU A 191 -3.47 -45.86 18.30
C LEU A 191 -4.18 -46.97 17.52
N THR A 192 -5.44 -47.28 17.86
CA THR A 192 -6.21 -48.40 17.30
C THR A 192 -7.15 -47.98 16.18
N ALA A 193 -7.26 -46.67 15.91
CA ALA A 193 -8.11 -46.10 14.87
C ALA A 193 -7.83 -46.74 13.50
N SER A 194 -8.79 -47.52 13.02
CA SER A 194 -8.71 -48.20 11.72
C SER A 194 -8.82 -47.22 10.55
N VAL A 195 -8.23 -47.59 9.40
CA VAL A 195 -8.32 -46.84 8.15
C VAL A 195 -8.89 -47.75 7.07
N PRO A 196 -10.00 -47.36 6.40
CA PRO A 196 -10.54 -48.15 5.30
C PRO A 196 -9.48 -48.39 4.21
N ASN A 197 -9.28 -49.66 3.84
CA ASN A 197 -8.30 -50.08 2.83
C ASN A 197 -6.88 -49.55 3.07
N GLY A 198 -6.51 -49.39 4.34
CA GLY A 198 -5.26 -48.74 4.71
C GLY A 198 -4.64 -49.25 6.01
N VAL A 199 -3.47 -48.70 6.32
CA VAL A 199 -2.73 -48.96 7.54
C VAL A 199 -2.38 -47.62 8.17
N ARG A 200 -2.46 -47.53 9.49
CA ARG A 200 -2.04 -46.37 10.26
C ARG A 200 -0.98 -46.76 11.28
N ALA A 201 0.05 -45.94 11.39
CA ALA A 201 1.10 -46.07 12.38
C ALA A 201 1.45 -44.68 12.94
N PHE A 202 1.86 -44.64 14.19
CA PHE A 202 2.28 -43.41 14.85
C PHE A 202 3.75 -43.52 15.23
N TYR A 203 4.47 -42.41 15.13
CA TYR A 203 5.88 -42.32 15.48
C TYR A 203 6.15 -41.13 16.39
N ASP A 204 7.00 -41.30 17.40
CA ASP A 204 7.59 -40.22 18.16
C ASP A 204 9.07 -40.04 17.77
N HIS A 205 9.63 -38.89 18.14
CA HIS A 205 11.06 -38.63 18.01
C HIS A 205 11.60 -38.26 19.39
N PRO A 206 12.66 -38.92 19.89
CA PRO A 206 13.26 -38.53 21.17
C PRO A 206 13.74 -37.08 21.16
N ASP A 207 13.55 -36.42 22.30
CA ASP A 207 14.24 -35.19 22.65
C ASP A 207 15.69 -35.55 23.01
N ASP A 208 16.61 -35.51 22.04
CA ASP A 208 18.04 -35.67 22.30
C ASP A 208 18.87 -34.74 21.39
N ASP A 209 19.66 -33.86 22.03
CA ASP A 209 20.66 -32.99 21.41
C ASP A 209 21.65 -33.76 20.51
N SER A 210 21.83 -35.07 20.75
CA SER A 210 22.73 -35.94 20.00
C SER A 210 22.27 -36.27 18.57
N THR A 211 20.97 -36.11 18.26
CA THR A 211 20.39 -36.50 16.95
C THR A 211 20.41 -35.38 15.91
N GLY A 212 20.67 -34.15 16.36
CA GLY A 212 20.61 -32.94 15.52
C GLY A 212 19.21 -32.61 14.99
N PHE A 213 18.16 -33.22 15.54
CA PHE A 213 16.77 -32.90 15.24
C PHE A 213 16.21 -31.89 16.24
N TYR A 214 15.44 -30.93 15.74
CA TYR A 214 14.62 -30.07 16.60
C TYR A 214 13.44 -30.88 17.12
N ARG A 215 12.99 -30.59 18.35
CA ARG A 215 11.84 -31.23 19.00
C ARG A 215 10.65 -31.37 18.04
N GLN A 216 10.30 -32.60 17.69
CA GLN A 216 9.20 -32.91 16.78
C GLN A 216 7.95 -33.35 17.55
N LYS A 217 6.79 -32.91 17.07
CA LYS A 217 5.53 -33.52 17.52
C LYS A 217 5.41 -34.95 16.96
N PRO A 218 4.70 -35.85 17.64
CA PRO A 218 4.38 -37.16 17.11
C PRO A 218 3.81 -37.09 15.69
N ALA A 219 4.29 -37.97 14.82
CA ALA A 219 3.85 -38.09 13.44
C ALA A 219 2.85 -39.25 13.31
N MET A 220 1.82 -39.05 12.50
CA MET A 220 0.89 -40.09 12.07
C MET A 220 1.18 -40.40 10.60
N LEU A 221 1.52 -41.65 10.31
CA LEU A 221 1.61 -42.21 8.97
C LEU A 221 0.30 -42.92 8.65
N THR A 222 -0.34 -42.54 7.55
CA THR A 222 -1.49 -43.22 6.96
C THR A 222 -1.13 -43.66 5.55
N LEU A 223 -1.27 -44.96 5.29
CA LEU A 223 -1.11 -45.57 3.98
C LEU A 223 -2.47 -46.05 3.49
N THR A 224 -2.85 -45.75 2.26
CA THR A 224 -4.08 -46.28 1.65
C THR A 224 -3.80 -46.89 0.29
N ARG A 225 -4.41 -48.05 0.03
CA ARG A 225 -4.27 -48.75 -1.25
C ARG A 225 -5.03 -48.00 -2.34
N ARG A 226 -4.42 -47.88 -3.52
CA ARG A 226 -5.06 -47.35 -4.73
C ARG A 226 -5.45 -48.48 -5.68
N ASP A 227 -6.40 -48.19 -6.58
CA ASP A 227 -6.87 -49.14 -7.59
C ASP A 227 -5.79 -49.51 -8.63
N ASP A 228 -4.79 -48.66 -8.81
CA ASP A 228 -3.66 -48.86 -9.72
C ASP A 228 -2.50 -49.67 -9.09
N GLY A 229 -2.69 -50.23 -7.89
CA GLY A 229 -1.69 -51.00 -7.17
C GLY A 229 -0.61 -50.18 -6.46
N ARG A 230 -0.62 -48.85 -6.62
CA ARG A 230 0.25 -47.91 -5.90
C ARG A 230 -0.32 -47.59 -4.51
N THR A 231 0.45 -46.88 -3.71
CA THR A 231 0.07 -46.53 -2.33
C THR A 231 0.03 -45.02 -2.16
N ASN A 232 -1.09 -44.47 -1.68
CA ASN A 232 -1.09 -43.09 -1.19
C ASN A 232 -0.42 -43.08 0.18
N VAL A 233 0.54 -42.18 0.35
CA VAL A 233 1.23 -41.93 1.60
C VAL A 233 0.81 -40.57 2.12
N ASP A 234 0.39 -40.52 3.38
CA ASP A 234 0.14 -39.30 4.12
C ASP A 234 0.82 -39.36 5.49
N ILE A 235 1.76 -38.48 5.74
CA ILE A 235 2.37 -38.22 7.04
C ILE A 235 1.92 -36.84 7.47
N ARG A 236 1.43 -36.70 8.69
CA ARG A 236 1.09 -35.42 9.32
C ARG A 236 1.36 -35.46 10.82
N ILE A 237 1.29 -34.32 11.49
CA ILE A 237 1.28 -34.29 12.96
C ILE A 237 0.09 -35.12 13.45
N ALA A 238 0.31 -35.97 14.45
CA ALA A 238 -0.75 -36.77 15.03
C ALA A 238 -1.85 -35.86 15.63
N PRO A 239 -3.13 -36.11 15.33
CA PRO A 239 -4.27 -35.32 15.84
C PRO A 239 -4.22 -35.03 17.33
N PHE A 240 -3.90 -36.03 18.15
CA PHE A 240 -3.81 -35.89 19.61
C PHE A 240 -2.69 -34.97 20.11
N ALA A 241 -1.75 -34.59 19.24
CA ALA A 241 -0.65 -33.65 19.54
C ALA A 241 -0.91 -32.24 18.97
N LEU A 242 -2.03 -32.02 18.28
CA LEU A 242 -2.49 -30.70 17.87
C LEU A 242 -3.20 -29.97 19.00
N ALA A 243 -3.23 -28.64 18.92
CA ALA A 243 -3.92 -27.83 19.90
C ALA A 243 -5.44 -28.03 19.76
N THR A 244 -6.11 -28.37 20.86
CA THR A 244 -7.58 -28.47 20.92
C THR A 244 -8.23 -27.13 21.27
N ASN A 245 -7.54 -26.32 22.08
CA ASN A 245 -7.96 -24.98 22.44
C ASN A 245 -7.14 -23.95 21.66
N LEU A 246 -7.75 -23.39 20.61
CA LEU A 246 -7.09 -22.42 19.75
C LEU A 246 -7.19 -21.00 20.34
N GLU A 247 -6.09 -20.26 20.24
CA GLU A 247 -6.05 -18.84 20.60
C GLU A 247 -6.69 -17.98 19.52
N ALA A 248 -7.35 -16.90 19.92
CA ALA A 248 -8.00 -15.97 19.01
C ALA A 248 -7.06 -14.81 18.65
N GLY A 249 -6.79 -14.66 17.36
CA GLY A 249 -6.36 -13.41 16.74
C GLY A 249 -7.56 -12.64 16.17
N ASP A 250 -7.26 -11.50 15.55
CA ASP A 250 -8.25 -10.73 14.80
C ASP A 250 -7.66 -10.33 13.45
N THR A 251 -8.40 -10.62 12.39
CA THR A 251 -8.08 -10.22 11.02
C THR A 251 -9.37 -9.75 10.35
N ALA A 252 -9.36 -8.55 9.79
CA ALA A 252 -10.56 -7.88 9.25
C ALA A 252 -11.72 -7.75 10.26
N GLY A 253 -11.44 -7.75 11.57
CA GLY A 253 -12.48 -7.73 12.62
C GLY A 253 -13.18 -9.08 12.83
N LEU A 254 -12.63 -10.17 12.27
CA LEU A 254 -13.14 -11.53 12.37
C LEU A 254 -12.17 -12.40 13.18
N PRO A 255 -12.68 -13.38 13.96
CA PRO A 255 -11.84 -14.20 14.82
C PRO A 255 -10.96 -15.14 14.00
N GLU A 256 -9.65 -15.05 14.20
CA GLU A 256 -8.61 -15.81 13.50
C GLU A 256 -8.02 -16.90 14.43
N PRO A 257 -8.12 -18.20 14.10
CA PRO A 257 -7.60 -19.26 14.96
C PRO A 257 -6.09 -19.42 14.83
N LYS A 258 -5.37 -19.44 15.95
CA LYS A 258 -3.93 -19.74 16.04
C LYS A 258 -3.67 -21.12 16.66
N PRO A 259 -2.60 -21.84 16.23
CA PRO A 259 -1.62 -21.45 15.21
C PRO A 259 -2.12 -21.69 13.76
N TYR A 260 -1.57 -20.94 12.82
CA TYR A 260 -1.87 -21.06 11.38
C TYR A 260 -0.60 -20.97 10.53
N LYS A 261 -0.66 -21.49 9.30
CA LYS A 261 0.40 -21.29 8.29
C LYS A 261 0.24 -19.97 7.55
N SER A 262 -0.98 -19.63 7.18
CA SER A 262 -1.30 -18.39 6.48
C SER A 262 -2.65 -17.88 6.92
N SER A 263 -2.78 -16.57 6.94
CA SER A 263 -4.04 -15.88 7.18
C SER A 263 -4.09 -14.63 6.33
N SER A 264 -5.28 -14.32 5.83
CA SER A 264 -5.54 -13.11 5.08
C SER A 264 -6.98 -12.68 5.32
N GLY A 265 -7.23 -11.37 5.27
CA GLY A 265 -8.57 -10.85 5.39
C GLY A 265 -8.82 -9.69 4.44
N ARG A 266 -10.09 -9.47 4.14
CA ARG A 266 -10.56 -8.35 3.34
C ARG A 266 -11.63 -7.60 4.11
N GLY A 267 -11.55 -6.27 4.04
CA GLY A 267 -12.45 -5.39 4.77
C GLY A 267 -12.00 -5.11 6.21
N ASN A 268 -12.83 -4.36 6.93
CA ASN A 268 -12.62 -3.99 8.33
C ASN A 268 -13.98 -3.62 8.95
N ALA A 269 -14.01 -3.18 10.21
CA ALA A 269 -15.24 -2.84 10.92
C ALA A 269 -16.16 -1.80 10.21
N ARG A 270 -15.65 -1.03 9.24
CA ARG A 270 -16.42 -0.03 8.47
C ARG A 270 -16.93 -0.56 7.13
N THR A 271 -16.47 -1.71 6.66
CA THR A 271 -16.91 -2.27 5.37
C THR A 271 -18.19 -3.08 5.53
N ALA A 272 -19.08 -2.99 4.54
CA ALA A 272 -20.34 -3.74 4.54
C ALA A 272 -20.12 -5.27 4.41
N THR A 273 -18.97 -5.68 3.88
CA THR A 273 -18.58 -7.09 3.77
C THR A 273 -17.16 -7.25 4.30
N ARG A 274 -16.93 -8.35 5.00
CA ARG A 274 -15.64 -8.74 5.58
C ARG A 274 -15.41 -10.21 5.27
N GLU A 275 -14.16 -10.55 4.99
CA GLU A 275 -13.75 -11.90 4.61
C GLU A 275 -12.48 -12.27 5.35
N LEU A 276 -12.36 -13.53 5.72
CA LEU A 276 -11.21 -14.13 6.38
C LEU A 276 -10.92 -15.49 5.75
N ILE A 277 -9.68 -15.70 5.33
CA ILE A 277 -9.16 -16.98 4.84
C ILE A 277 -7.98 -17.40 5.72
N VAL A 278 -8.06 -18.57 6.35
CA VAL A 278 -7.01 -19.10 7.24
C VAL A 278 -6.67 -20.54 6.90
N ALA A 279 -5.39 -20.87 6.91
CA ALA A 279 -4.90 -22.25 6.92
C ALA A 279 -4.48 -22.62 8.34
N ALA A 280 -5.44 -23.07 9.16
CA ALA A 280 -5.24 -23.35 10.57
C ALA A 280 -4.49 -24.68 10.77
N LEU A 281 -3.45 -24.68 11.60
CA LEU A 281 -2.71 -25.87 11.99
C LEU A 281 -3.39 -26.54 13.19
N ALA A 282 -4.60 -27.01 12.95
CA ALA A 282 -5.46 -27.68 13.92
C ALA A 282 -6.42 -28.61 13.18
N ASP A 283 -6.98 -29.60 13.87
CA ASP A 283 -8.01 -30.44 13.29
C ASP A 283 -9.36 -29.73 13.23
N LEU A 284 -10.19 -30.18 12.28
CA LEU A 284 -11.46 -29.55 11.98
C LEU A 284 -12.37 -29.38 13.21
N PRO A 285 -12.55 -30.40 14.09
CA PRO A 285 -13.37 -30.25 15.29
C PRO A 285 -12.87 -29.16 16.26
N ALA A 286 -11.55 -28.95 16.35
CA ALA A 286 -10.99 -27.90 17.20
C ALA A 286 -11.23 -26.51 16.63
N VAL A 287 -11.15 -26.36 15.30
CA VAL A 287 -11.46 -25.10 14.60
C VAL A 287 -12.95 -24.78 14.65
N GLU A 288 -13.82 -25.77 14.48
CA GLU A 288 -15.26 -25.62 14.63
C GLU A 288 -15.62 -25.17 16.06
N ALA A 289 -15.09 -25.86 17.08
CA ALA A 289 -15.31 -25.48 18.48
C ALA A 289 -14.78 -24.07 18.81
N PHE A 290 -13.65 -23.68 18.21
CA PHE A 290 -13.15 -22.31 18.29
C PHE A 290 -14.17 -21.30 17.78
N TYR A 291 -14.71 -21.49 16.57
CA TYR A 291 -15.67 -20.55 15.99
C TYR A 291 -16.98 -20.48 16.78
N HIS A 292 -17.51 -21.61 17.25
CA HIS A 292 -18.69 -21.59 18.13
C HIS A 292 -18.45 -20.75 19.39
N ARG A 293 -17.29 -20.91 20.04
CA ARG A 293 -16.92 -20.13 21.22
C ARG A 293 -16.80 -18.64 20.92
N GLU A 294 -16.04 -18.28 19.89
CA GLU A 294 -15.78 -16.88 19.54
C GLU A 294 -17.03 -16.15 19.03
N PHE A 295 -17.89 -16.84 18.26
CA PHE A 295 -19.15 -16.29 17.78
C PHE A 295 -20.15 -16.12 18.91
N ALA A 296 -20.29 -17.10 19.81
CA ALA A 296 -21.13 -16.94 21.00
C ALA A 296 -20.68 -15.73 21.85
N ALA A 297 -19.37 -15.55 22.06
CA ALA A 297 -18.82 -14.41 22.79
C ALA A 297 -19.08 -13.06 22.10
N ARG A 298 -19.22 -13.05 20.76
CA ARG A 298 -19.53 -11.86 19.94
C ARG A 298 -21.04 -11.65 19.70
N GLY A 299 -21.91 -12.44 20.33
CA GLY A 299 -23.36 -12.34 20.19
C GLY A 299 -23.90 -12.85 18.85
N TRP A 300 -23.14 -13.71 18.17
CA TRP A 300 -23.55 -14.40 16.97
C TRP A 300 -24.21 -15.74 17.34
N THR A 301 -25.22 -16.12 16.58
CA THR A 301 -26.01 -17.34 16.77
C THR A 301 -25.99 -18.16 15.50
N GLU A 302 -25.91 -19.48 15.62
CA GLU A 302 -25.94 -20.39 14.47
C GLU A 302 -27.37 -20.51 13.95
N GLU A 303 -27.55 -20.34 12.63
CA GLU A 303 -28.85 -20.46 11.94
C GLU A 303 -28.97 -21.77 11.16
N GLY A 304 -28.00 -22.67 11.31
CA GLY A 304 -27.93 -23.99 10.66
C GLY A 304 -26.90 -24.04 9.52
N GLN A 305 -27.07 -25.01 8.61
CA GLN A 305 -26.07 -25.28 7.58
C GLN A 305 -26.16 -24.35 6.35
N ALA A 306 -24.99 -24.09 5.76
CA ALA A 306 -24.84 -23.45 4.46
C ALA A 306 -24.57 -24.47 3.34
N PRO A 307 -24.75 -24.10 2.07
CA PRO A 307 -24.35 -24.96 0.96
C PRO A 307 -22.84 -25.22 1.00
N LEU A 308 -22.44 -26.49 0.94
CA LEU A 308 -21.03 -26.88 0.84
C LEU A 308 -20.46 -26.47 -0.53
N ALA A 309 -19.32 -25.78 -0.54
CA ALA A 309 -18.56 -25.55 -1.76
C ALA A 309 -17.59 -26.73 -2.01
N PRO A 310 -17.06 -26.89 -3.24
CA PRO A 310 -16.09 -27.93 -3.53
C PRO A 310 -14.85 -27.83 -2.61
N GLY A 311 -14.60 -28.87 -1.83
CA GLY A 311 -13.49 -28.93 -0.86
C GLY A 311 -13.90 -28.62 0.58
N ASP A 312 -15.14 -28.17 0.81
CA ASP A 312 -15.68 -28.00 2.15
C ASP A 312 -16.19 -29.33 2.72
N GLU A 313 -15.99 -29.49 4.02
CA GLU A 313 -16.57 -30.57 4.81
C GLU A 313 -17.71 -30.05 5.70
N VAL A 314 -17.60 -28.81 6.17
CA VAL A 314 -18.60 -28.15 7.02
C VAL A 314 -18.87 -26.75 6.48
N ALA A 315 -20.14 -26.39 6.39
CA ALA A 315 -20.55 -25.02 6.08
C ALA A 315 -21.71 -24.61 7.01
N LEU A 316 -21.52 -23.53 7.76
CA LEU A 316 -22.42 -23.07 8.81
C LEU A 316 -22.81 -21.61 8.59
N LYS A 317 -24.07 -21.28 8.87
CA LYS A 317 -24.58 -19.91 8.86
C LYS A 317 -24.65 -19.39 10.28
N PHE A 318 -24.23 -18.14 10.43
CA PHE A 318 -24.34 -17.42 11.68
C PHE A 318 -24.98 -16.05 11.46
N SER A 319 -25.60 -15.52 12.51
CA SER A 319 -26.34 -14.27 12.46
C SER A 319 -26.26 -13.56 13.80
N SER A 320 -26.15 -12.25 13.74
CA SER A 320 -26.16 -11.32 14.86
C SER A 320 -27.19 -10.23 14.59
N PRO A 321 -27.49 -9.33 15.54
CA PRO A 321 -28.40 -8.21 15.28
C PRO A 321 -27.95 -7.33 14.09
N GLU A 322 -26.64 -7.22 13.84
CA GLU A 322 -26.10 -6.32 12.83
C GLU A 322 -25.68 -7.00 11.51
N GLU A 323 -25.29 -8.27 11.56
CA GLU A 323 -24.61 -8.93 10.45
C GLU A 323 -25.04 -10.39 10.30
N ASN A 324 -24.92 -10.91 9.08
CA ASN A 324 -24.96 -12.34 8.78
C ASN A 324 -23.56 -12.80 8.42
N GLY A 325 -23.21 -14.06 8.67
CA GLY A 325 -22.00 -14.63 8.14
C GLY A 325 -22.11 -16.11 7.83
N VAL A 326 -21.15 -16.56 7.01
CA VAL A 326 -21.06 -17.94 6.55
C VAL A 326 -19.64 -18.42 6.76
N LEU A 327 -19.52 -19.51 7.50
CA LEU A 327 -18.28 -20.19 7.81
C LEU A 327 -18.19 -21.47 6.98
N HIS A 328 -17.17 -21.58 6.14
CA HIS A 328 -16.81 -22.77 5.39
C HIS A 328 -15.51 -23.34 5.96
N LEU A 329 -15.53 -24.63 6.30
CA LEU A 329 -14.39 -25.38 6.80
C LEU A 329 -14.15 -26.58 5.89
N GLY A 330 -12.91 -26.75 5.46
CA GLY A 330 -12.48 -27.90 4.66
C GLY A 330 -11.08 -28.35 5.05
N ARG A 331 -10.67 -29.54 4.60
CA ARG A 331 -9.30 -30.02 4.79
C ARG A 331 -8.51 -29.83 3.51
N LYS A 332 -7.30 -29.26 3.65
CA LYS A 332 -6.30 -29.25 2.59
C LYS A 332 -4.95 -29.57 3.19
N TYR A 333 -4.31 -30.62 2.69
CA TYR A 333 -3.12 -31.20 3.31
C TYR A 333 -3.41 -31.62 4.75
N ASP A 334 -2.68 -31.08 5.72
CA ASP A 334 -2.92 -31.27 7.14
C ASP A 334 -3.54 -30.04 7.83
N PHE A 335 -3.87 -29.00 7.07
CA PHE A 335 -4.55 -27.80 7.57
C PHE A 335 -6.06 -27.94 7.50
N THR A 336 -6.72 -27.28 8.46
CA THR A 336 -8.13 -26.92 8.31
C THR A 336 -8.19 -25.56 7.63
N MET A 337 -8.70 -25.56 6.41
CA MET A 337 -8.95 -24.35 5.64
C MET A 337 -10.23 -23.71 6.15
N VAL A 338 -10.13 -22.44 6.50
CA VAL A 338 -11.25 -21.63 6.94
C VAL A 338 -11.52 -20.57 5.89
N HIS A 339 -12.77 -20.45 5.49
CA HIS A 339 -13.28 -19.31 4.76
C HIS A 339 -14.50 -18.75 5.47
N LEU A 340 -14.36 -17.55 6.03
CA LEU A 340 -15.41 -16.89 6.77
C LEU A 340 -15.79 -15.58 6.07
N THR A 341 -17.07 -15.41 5.80
CA THR A 341 -17.63 -14.17 5.28
C THR A 341 -18.61 -13.59 6.28
N ALA A 342 -18.58 -12.26 6.43
CA ALA A 342 -19.53 -11.50 7.24
C ALA A 342 -20.07 -10.33 6.41
N GLN A 343 -21.38 -10.12 6.47
CA GLN A 343 -22.08 -9.10 5.72
C GLN A 343 -23.06 -8.34 6.63
N VAL A 344 -22.94 -7.02 6.64
CA VAL A 344 -23.86 -6.14 7.38
C VAL A 344 -25.27 -6.27 6.78
N LYS A 345 -26.27 -6.43 7.66
CA LYS A 345 -27.67 -6.52 7.27
C LYS A 345 -28.11 -5.23 6.57
N GLU A 346 -28.96 -5.39 5.55
CA GLU A 346 -29.48 -4.26 4.77
C GLU A 346 -30.23 -3.24 5.65
N SER A 347 -30.94 -3.71 6.68
CA SER A 347 -31.59 -2.85 7.69
C SER A 347 -30.61 -1.95 8.43
N VAL A 348 -29.43 -2.47 8.78
CA VAL A 348 -28.36 -1.70 9.45
C VAL A 348 -27.69 -0.73 8.48
N LEU A 349 -27.44 -1.14 7.23
CA LEU A 349 -26.93 -0.24 6.20
C LEU A 349 -27.89 0.93 5.95
N ALA A 350 -29.19 0.65 5.87
CA ALA A 350 -30.23 1.67 5.73
C ALA A 350 -30.28 2.62 6.94
N ALA A 351 -30.16 2.08 8.16
CA ALA A 351 -30.09 2.89 9.38
C ALA A 351 -28.85 3.79 9.41
N ARG A 352 -27.67 3.28 9.03
CA ARG A 352 -26.42 4.06 8.93
C ARG A 352 -26.53 5.16 7.87
N ALA A 353 -27.11 4.86 6.71
CA ALA A 353 -27.35 5.86 5.66
C ALA A 353 -28.29 6.97 6.12
N LYS A 354 -29.37 6.61 6.83
CA LYS A 354 -30.30 7.59 7.42
C LYS A 354 -29.62 8.46 8.47
N ALA A 355 -28.88 7.86 9.41
CA ALA A 355 -28.16 8.60 10.44
C ALA A 355 -27.13 9.57 9.84
N LYS A 356 -26.42 9.16 8.78
CA LYS A 356 -25.50 10.04 8.05
C LYS A 356 -26.25 11.22 7.42
N LYS A 357 -27.38 10.96 6.74
CA LYS A 357 -28.20 12.02 6.15
C LYS A 357 -28.68 13.02 7.20
N ASP A 358 -29.20 12.54 8.33
CA ASP A 358 -29.70 13.39 9.41
C ASP A 358 -28.57 14.23 10.03
N ALA A 359 -27.36 13.66 10.15
CA ALA A 359 -26.17 14.38 10.62
C ALA A 359 -25.72 15.46 9.63
N ASP A 360 -25.67 15.15 8.33
CA ASP A 360 -25.31 16.10 7.28
C ASP A 360 -26.35 17.25 7.22
N GLU A 361 -27.65 16.95 7.34
CA GLU A 361 -28.71 17.98 7.41
C GLU A 361 -28.58 18.88 8.65
N LYS A 362 -28.26 18.31 9.81
CA LYS A 362 -28.03 19.09 11.03
C LYS A 362 -26.83 20.02 10.89
N PHE A 363 -25.71 19.51 10.35
CA PHE A 363 -24.51 20.29 10.10
C PHE A 363 -24.80 21.50 9.19
N MET A 364 -25.57 21.30 8.12
CA MET A 364 -25.96 22.39 7.21
C MET A 364 -26.81 23.46 7.93
N LYS A 365 -27.77 23.06 8.77
CA LYS A 365 -28.59 24.01 9.55
C LYS A 365 -27.74 24.82 10.54
N ASP A 366 -26.80 24.17 11.23
CA ASP A 366 -25.92 24.83 12.19
C ASP A 366 -24.98 25.82 11.48
N ALA A 367 -24.45 25.46 10.29
CA ALA A 367 -23.63 26.35 9.47
C ALA A 367 -24.41 27.57 8.94
N GLU A 368 -25.67 27.39 8.53
CA GLU A 368 -26.56 28.50 8.16
C GLU A 368 -26.84 29.44 9.33
N ALA A 369 -27.10 28.89 10.53
CA ALA A 369 -27.34 29.68 11.73
C ALA A 369 -26.11 30.51 12.12
N MET A 370 -24.92 29.89 12.09
CA MET A 370 -23.65 30.57 12.37
C MET A 370 -23.39 31.70 11.36
N THR A 371 -23.64 31.46 10.06
CA THR A 371 -23.49 32.49 9.02
C THR A 371 -24.41 33.68 9.27
N LYS A 372 -25.68 33.43 9.61
CA LYS A 372 -26.64 34.49 9.96
C LYS A 372 -26.20 35.30 11.17
N GLN A 373 -25.65 34.65 12.20
CA GLN A 373 -25.14 35.33 13.38
C GLN A 373 -23.94 36.22 13.06
N VAL A 374 -22.95 35.72 12.31
CA VAL A 374 -21.77 36.51 11.91
C VAL A 374 -22.16 37.73 11.08
N LEU A 375 -23.11 37.58 10.14
CA LEU A 375 -23.62 38.71 9.35
C LEU A 375 -24.34 39.75 10.21
N ALA A 376 -25.13 39.31 11.20
CA ALA A 376 -25.81 40.21 12.13
C ALA A 376 -24.81 40.98 13.02
N GLU A 377 -23.82 40.30 13.58
CA GLU A 377 -22.75 40.91 14.38
C GLU A 377 -21.90 41.88 13.57
N ASP A 378 -21.61 41.56 12.31
CA ASP A 378 -20.89 42.46 11.40
C ASP A 378 -21.71 43.71 11.05
N ALA A 379 -23.02 43.57 10.80
CA ALA A 379 -23.90 44.70 10.55
C ALA A 379 -23.98 45.66 11.76
N VAL A 380 -24.01 45.13 12.99
CA VAL A 380 -23.97 45.93 14.22
C VAL A 380 -22.63 46.65 14.36
N ARG A 381 -21.50 45.97 14.12
CA ARG A 381 -20.16 46.58 14.16
C ARG A 381 -20.02 47.72 13.14
N ARG A 382 -20.47 47.53 11.90
CA ARG A 382 -20.42 48.58 10.86
C ARG A 382 -21.25 49.81 11.25
N LYS A 383 -22.44 49.63 11.84
CA LYS A 383 -23.26 50.75 12.33
C LYS A 383 -22.58 51.54 13.45
N ALA A 384 -21.94 50.85 14.40
CA ALA A 384 -21.22 51.51 15.49
C ALA A 384 -20.00 52.30 15.01
N GLN A 385 -19.23 51.77 14.04
CA GLN A 385 -18.06 52.45 13.49
C GLN A 385 -18.41 53.69 12.65
N ALA A 386 -19.58 53.71 11.98
CA ALA A 386 -20.02 54.90 11.26
C ALA A 386 -20.39 56.07 12.18
N ALA A 387 -20.83 55.79 13.42
CA ALA A 387 -21.21 56.82 14.39
C ALA A 387 -20.02 57.59 15.01
N THR A 388 -18.76 57.14 14.81
CA THR A 388 -17.57 57.79 15.39
C THR A 388 -16.91 58.83 14.48
N LEU A 389 -17.39 59.01 13.25
CA LEU A 389 -16.83 60.00 12.30
C LEU A 389 -17.41 61.39 12.54
N SER A 390 -16.55 62.41 12.45
CA SER A 390 -16.96 63.80 12.70
C SER A 390 -17.53 64.47 11.44
N ASP A 391 -18.69 65.10 11.58
CA ASP A 391 -19.34 65.95 10.56
C ASP A 391 -18.94 67.44 10.68
N ALA A 392 -17.97 67.78 11.55
CA ALA A 392 -17.54 69.15 11.76
C ALA A 392 -16.89 69.77 10.50
N PRO A 393 -17.08 71.08 10.24
CA PRO A 393 -16.42 71.77 9.13
C PRO A 393 -14.89 71.74 9.27
N LEU A 394 -14.19 71.47 8.17
CA LEU A 394 -12.73 71.35 8.14
C LEU A 394 -12.06 72.63 7.63
N GLN A 395 -10.87 72.92 8.16
CA GLN A 395 -9.99 73.98 7.67
C GLN A 395 -8.75 73.38 6.99
N ALA A 396 -8.13 74.14 6.09
CA ALA A 396 -6.93 73.70 5.39
C ALA A 396 -5.70 73.83 6.30
N LEU A 397 -4.84 72.82 6.29
CA LEU A 397 -3.59 72.81 7.04
C LEU A 397 -2.63 73.89 6.49
N ALA A 398 -2.29 74.89 7.31
CA ALA A 398 -1.42 75.99 6.90
C ALA A 398 0.01 75.49 6.63
N GLY A 399 0.61 75.93 5.51
CA GLY A 399 2.01 75.63 5.17
C GLY A 399 2.27 74.28 4.49
N SER A 400 1.24 73.59 3.99
CA SER A 400 1.41 72.33 3.23
C SER A 400 1.99 72.56 1.83
N ASN A 401 3.08 71.87 1.47
CA ASN A 401 3.67 71.90 0.13
C ASN A 401 2.98 70.96 -0.89
N THR A 402 1.74 70.56 -0.63
CA THR A 402 0.96 69.66 -1.49
C THR A 402 0.23 70.43 -2.61
N PRO A 403 0.02 69.83 -3.80
CA PRO A 403 -0.68 70.48 -4.92
C PRO A 403 -2.15 70.82 -4.64
N LEU A 404 -2.77 70.18 -3.65
CA LEU A 404 -4.12 70.49 -3.15
C LEU A 404 -4.09 70.80 -1.65
N PRO A 405 -5.06 71.59 -1.16
CA PRO A 405 -5.23 71.80 0.28
C PRO A 405 -5.59 70.48 0.95
N VAL A 406 -4.90 70.20 2.05
CA VAL A 406 -5.11 69.03 2.90
C VAL A 406 -5.80 69.52 4.18
N PRO A 407 -6.84 68.85 4.70
CA PRO A 407 -7.51 69.31 5.91
C PRO A 407 -6.63 69.16 7.14
N GLU A 408 -6.86 69.97 8.17
CA GLU A 408 -6.07 70.01 9.41
C GLU A 408 -6.02 68.67 10.17
N ASN A 409 -7.02 67.81 9.97
CA ASN A 409 -7.09 66.50 10.61
C ASN A 409 -6.60 65.34 9.72
N ALA A 410 -5.94 65.66 8.60
CA ALA A 410 -5.34 64.65 7.75
C ALA A 410 -4.16 63.97 8.45
N GLN A 411 -4.10 62.65 8.32
CA GLN A 411 -3.07 61.78 8.85
C GLN A 411 -2.47 61.00 7.69
N GLU A 412 -1.17 60.66 7.79
CA GLU A 412 -0.48 59.83 6.79
C GLU A 412 -0.58 60.42 5.37
N VAL A 413 -0.26 61.70 5.25
CA VAL A 413 -0.36 62.42 3.98
C VAL A 413 0.79 62.05 3.05
N GLU A 414 0.47 61.38 1.96
CA GLU A 414 1.38 61.04 0.88
C GLU A 414 1.06 61.87 -0.37
N SER A 415 2.05 62.58 -0.91
CA SER A 415 1.86 63.44 -2.09
C SER A 415 3.08 63.37 -3.01
N GLY A 416 2.87 63.01 -4.28
CA GLY A 416 3.93 62.86 -5.28
C GLY A 416 3.41 62.31 -6.62
N ASP A 417 4.14 62.56 -7.72
CA ASP A 417 3.88 62.02 -9.07
C ASP A 417 2.45 62.18 -9.65
N GLY A 418 1.71 63.17 -9.16
CA GLY A 418 0.33 63.44 -9.58
C GLY A 418 -0.72 62.68 -8.77
N ARG A 419 -0.36 62.21 -7.56
CA ARG A 419 -1.25 61.59 -6.58
C ARG A 419 -1.13 62.29 -5.22
N LEU A 420 -2.23 62.34 -4.50
CA LEU A 420 -2.35 62.74 -3.09
C LEU A 420 -3.19 61.69 -2.38
N GLU A 421 -2.74 61.19 -1.23
CA GLU A 421 -3.51 60.24 -0.43
C GLU A 421 -3.32 60.55 1.06
N PHE A 422 -4.39 60.43 1.85
CA PHE A 422 -4.33 60.57 3.31
C PHE A 422 -5.56 59.95 3.97
N ASN A 423 -5.48 59.76 5.28
CA ASN A 423 -6.59 59.29 6.12
C ASN A 423 -7.12 60.45 6.98
N SER A 424 -8.43 60.50 7.23
CA SER A 424 -9.08 61.51 8.08
C SER A 424 -10.11 60.87 9.01
N THR A 425 -10.32 61.46 10.18
CA THR A 425 -11.38 61.05 11.13
C THR A 425 -12.72 61.74 10.87
N SER A 426 -12.80 62.55 9.81
CA SER A 426 -14.04 63.17 9.36
C SER A 426 -14.86 62.27 8.45
N SER A 427 -16.16 62.52 8.40
CA SER A 427 -17.06 61.82 7.48
C SER A 427 -16.76 62.14 6.02
N VAL A 428 -17.17 61.25 5.12
CA VAL A 428 -17.11 61.47 3.67
C VAL A 428 -17.82 62.77 3.28
N LYS A 429 -18.93 63.08 3.96
CA LYS A 429 -19.74 64.29 3.74
C LYS A 429 -18.96 65.56 4.09
N ALA A 430 -18.30 65.60 5.24
CA ALA A 430 -17.51 66.77 5.68
C ALA A 430 -16.29 67.00 4.79
N LEU A 431 -15.57 65.93 4.42
CA LEU A 431 -14.42 66.02 3.52
C LEU A 431 -14.83 66.43 2.09
N ALA A 432 -15.93 65.92 1.58
CA ALA A 432 -16.45 66.36 0.28
C ALA A 432 -16.82 67.85 0.30
N ALA A 433 -17.46 68.33 1.37
CA ALA A 433 -17.77 69.75 1.54
C ALA A 433 -16.50 70.63 1.59
N PHE A 434 -15.47 70.19 2.31
CA PHE A 434 -14.17 70.86 2.39
C PHE A 434 -13.54 71.06 1.00
N TYR A 435 -13.44 70.00 0.19
CA TYR A 435 -12.81 70.10 -1.13
C TYR A 435 -13.59 70.96 -2.12
N ARG A 436 -14.93 70.92 -2.09
CA ARG A 436 -15.76 71.83 -2.89
C ARG A 436 -15.51 73.28 -2.53
N ALA A 437 -15.41 73.58 -1.24
CA ALA A 437 -15.17 74.93 -0.74
C ALA A 437 -13.75 75.43 -1.07
N ALA A 438 -12.74 74.57 -0.96
CA ALA A 438 -11.34 74.94 -1.15
C ALA A 438 -10.93 75.07 -2.63
N LEU A 439 -11.45 74.20 -3.51
CA LEU A 439 -11.03 74.17 -4.92
C LEU A 439 -11.78 75.17 -5.81
N LYS A 440 -13.00 75.55 -5.45
CA LYS A 440 -13.83 76.49 -6.21
C LYS A 440 -13.18 77.89 -6.35
N PRO A 441 -12.68 78.55 -5.28
CA PRO A 441 -11.95 79.82 -5.40
C PRO A 441 -10.63 79.70 -6.17
N ALA A 442 -9.99 78.51 -6.13
CA ALA A 442 -8.78 78.22 -6.88
C ALA A 442 -9.04 78.01 -8.40
N GLY A 443 -10.28 78.20 -8.87
CA GLY A 443 -10.64 78.17 -10.29
C GLY A 443 -10.87 76.76 -10.86
N TRP A 444 -11.03 75.75 -10.01
CA TRP A 444 -11.44 74.40 -10.42
C TRP A 444 -12.95 74.30 -10.55
N LYS A 445 -13.43 73.66 -11.63
CA LYS A 445 -14.85 73.37 -11.84
C LYS A 445 -15.13 71.90 -11.56
N GLU A 446 -16.03 71.63 -10.61
CA GLU A 446 -16.52 70.28 -10.31
C GLU A 446 -17.37 69.78 -11.48
N GLN A 447 -17.12 68.54 -11.89
CA GLN A 447 -17.92 67.82 -12.86
C GLN A 447 -18.97 66.97 -12.13
N PRO A 448 -20.16 66.72 -12.72
CA PRO A 448 -21.17 65.86 -12.10
C PRO A 448 -20.61 64.45 -11.87
N SER A 449 -20.74 63.93 -10.64
CA SER A 449 -20.38 62.55 -10.27
C SER A 449 -21.61 61.77 -9.82
N VAL A 450 -21.68 60.49 -10.18
CA VAL A 450 -22.80 59.59 -9.87
C VAL A 450 -22.66 58.92 -8.50
N ILE A 451 -21.46 58.94 -7.90
CA ILE A 451 -21.17 58.28 -6.61
C ILE A 451 -21.08 59.35 -5.51
N ASN A 452 -22.15 59.48 -4.74
CA ASN A 452 -22.25 60.36 -3.58
C ASN A 452 -23.03 59.66 -2.45
N GLN A 453 -22.47 58.58 -1.92
CA GLN A 453 -23.03 57.79 -0.82
C GLN A 453 -22.39 58.17 0.53
N PRO A 454 -23.05 57.92 1.68
CA PRO A 454 -22.51 58.27 2.99
C PRO A 454 -21.13 57.66 3.31
N SER A 455 -20.81 56.49 2.76
CA SER A 455 -19.53 55.79 2.96
C SER A 455 -18.56 55.93 1.80
N MET A 456 -18.97 56.52 0.68
CA MET A 456 -18.11 56.70 -0.49
C MET A 456 -18.60 57.85 -1.38
N ALA A 457 -17.71 58.79 -1.69
CA ALA A 457 -17.95 59.84 -2.66
C ALA A 457 -16.79 59.91 -3.65
N VAL A 458 -17.11 60.03 -4.94
CA VAL A 458 -16.12 60.32 -5.99
C VAL A 458 -16.38 61.74 -6.49
N MET A 459 -15.34 62.54 -6.61
CA MET A 459 -15.40 63.94 -7.00
C MET A 459 -14.40 64.20 -8.12
N GLU A 460 -14.86 64.86 -9.18
CA GLU A 460 -14.02 65.17 -10.33
C GLU A 460 -13.96 66.68 -10.54
N PHE A 461 -12.76 67.21 -10.77
CA PHE A 461 -12.51 68.63 -10.96
C PHE A 461 -11.66 68.87 -12.21
N SER A 462 -11.91 70.00 -12.90
CA SER A 462 -11.21 70.38 -14.13
C SER A 462 -10.80 71.87 -14.13
N LYS A 463 -9.61 72.19 -14.66
CA LYS A 463 -9.07 73.56 -14.80
C LYS A 463 -8.03 73.64 -15.93
N VAL A 464 -8.27 74.46 -16.96
CA VAL A 464 -7.35 74.81 -18.07
C VAL A 464 -6.46 73.62 -18.53
N GLY A 465 -7.10 72.57 -19.07
CA GLY A 465 -6.41 71.36 -19.57
C GLY A 465 -5.90 70.37 -18.51
N LYS A 466 -6.10 70.65 -17.22
CA LYS A 466 -5.77 69.75 -16.10
C LYS A 466 -7.03 69.17 -15.45
N SER A 467 -6.94 67.93 -14.97
CA SER A 467 -8.02 67.22 -14.26
C SER A 467 -7.52 66.65 -12.92
N ILE A 468 -8.45 66.51 -11.98
CA ILE A 468 -8.27 65.85 -10.68
C ILE A 468 -9.49 64.94 -10.47
N SER A 469 -9.27 63.66 -10.19
CA SER A 469 -10.28 62.74 -9.69
C SER A 469 -9.93 62.38 -8.25
N MET A 470 -10.91 62.44 -7.36
CA MET A 470 -10.74 62.21 -5.93
C MET A 470 -11.81 61.25 -5.41
N THR A 471 -11.37 60.20 -4.73
CA THR A 471 -12.24 59.21 -4.08
C THR A 471 -12.08 59.34 -2.57
N LEU A 472 -13.21 59.54 -1.88
CA LEU A 472 -13.33 59.52 -0.44
C LEU A 472 -14.02 58.22 -0.06
N MET A 473 -13.35 57.34 0.66
CA MET A 473 -13.87 56.02 1.02
C MET A 473 -13.74 55.78 2.51
N GLN A 474 -14.84 55.44 3.17
CA GLN A 474 -14.84 55.12 4.58
C GLN A 474 -14.20 53.75 4.84
N MET A 475 -13.12 53.75 5.61
CA MET A 475 -12.35 52.59 6.06
C MET A 475 -12.51 52.46 7.58
N GLY A 476 -13.61 51.85 8.02
CA GLY A 476 -13.96 51.71 9.44
C GLY A 476 -14.23 53.08 10.10
N ALA A 477 -13.41 53.44 11.10
CA ALA A 477 -13.51 54.69 11.85
C ALA A 477 -12.69 55.85 11.25
N LYS A 478 -12.14 55.69 10.04
CA LYS A 478 -11.46 56.74 9.26
C LYS A 478 -12.01 56.76 7.84
N VAL A 479 -11.80 57.86 7.13
CA VAL A 479 -12.05 57.99 5.69
C VAL A 479 -10.70 58.17 5.01
N ASN A 480 -10.40 57.29 4.06
CA ASN A 480 -9.27 57.47 3.16
C ASN A 480 -9.70 58.39 2.02
N VAL A 481 -8.86 59.37 1.72
CA VAL A 481 -9.03 60.30 0.59
C VAL A 481 -7.86 60.08 -0.35
N SER A 482 -8.15 59.64 -1.55
CA SER A 482 -7.16 59.48 -2.63
C SER A 482 -7.53 60.38 -3.79
N ALA A 483 -6.61 61.22 -4.25
CA ALA A 483 -6.75 62.07 -5.40
C ALA A 483 -5.64 61.81 -6.42
N ASN A 484 -5.98 61.81 -7.70
CA ASN A 484 -5.04 61.65 -8.80
C ASN A 484 -5.38 62.60 -9.95
N GLY A 485 -4.40 62.90 -10.81
CA GLY A 485 -4.66 63.60 -12.07
C GLY A 485 -3.55 64.54 -12.51
N SER A 486 -3.67 65.03 -13.73
CA SER A 486 -2.70 65.96 -14.34
C SER A 486 -2.62 67.31 -13.61
N GLY A 487 -3.65 67.64 -12.81
CA GLY A 487 -3.67 68.78 -11.89
C GLY A 487 -2.63 68.75 -10.77
N LEU A 488 -2.13 67.57 -10.43
CA LEU A 488 -1.31 67.32 -9.23
C LEU A 488 0.19 67.17 -9.53
N ARG A 489 0.62 67.29 -10.79
CA ARG A 489 2.04 67.14 -11.17
C ARG A 489 2.77 68.49 -11.14
N VAL A 490 3.88 68.57 -10.40
CA VAL A 490 4.83 69.69 -10.41
C VAL A 490 5.89 69.41 -11.49
N ALA A 491 6.19 70.39 -12.35
CA ALA A 491 7.04 70.18 -13.52
C ALA A 491 8.53 70.13 -13.15
N GLY A 492 9.17 68.95 -13.33
CA GLY A 492 10.63 68.82 -13.41
C GLY A 492 11.28 67.81 -12.48
N ALA A 493 11.06 66.51 -12.69
CA ALA A 493 12.03 65.44 -12.40
C ALA A 493 11.65 64.16 -13.17
N LYS A 494 12.65 63.43 -13.66
CA LYS A 494 12.59 62.36 -14.67
C LYS A 494 12.55 60.97 -14.01
N ALA A 495 11.81 60.04 -14.62
CA ALA A 495 11.70 58.61 -14.31
C ALA A 495 13.06 57.86 -14.44
N ALA A 496 13.35 56.69 -13.86
CA ALA A 496 12.58 55.54 -13.33
C ALA A 496 13.54 54.75 -12.36
N PRO A 497 13.43 53.42 -12.14
CA PRO A 497 12.33 52.53 -11.72
C PRO A 497 12.67 51.78 -10.40
N SER A 498 11.69 51.30 -9.63
CA SER A 498 11.92 50.25 -8.61
C SER A 498 10.57 49.64 -8.19
N SER A 499 10.38 48.34 -8.38
CA SER A 499 10.62 47.26 -7.41
C SER A 499 9.49 47.05 -6.41
N LYS A 500 8.81 45.91 -6.60
CA LYS A 500 8.43 44.89 -5.61
C LYS A 500 8.02 45.40 -4.22
N SER A 501 6.73 45.24 -3.97
CA SER A 501 6.04 45.28 -2.67
C SER A 501 6.79 44.56 -1.54
N ALA A 502 7.12 45.35 -0.53
CA ALA A 502 6.86 45.18 0.90
C ALA A 502 6.74 43.75 1.46
N SER A 503 7.75 43.40 2.27
CA SER A 503 7.63 42.58 3.47
C SER A 503 7.53 43.49 4.70
N GLY A 504 6.67 43.17 5.66
CA GLY A 504 6.69 43.80 6.99
C GLY A 504 5.44 43.53 7.82
N ASP A 505 5.48 42.42 8.57
CA ASP A 505 4.68 42.02 9.73
C ASP A 505 3.78 43.05 10.43
N GLN A 506 2.57 42.64 10.83
CA GLN A 506 2.37 42.13 12.21
C GLN A 506 1.01 41.44 12.44
N ALA A 507 1.12 40.27 13.10
CA ALA A 507 0.25 39.75 14.14
C ALA A 507 -1.22 39.42 13.79
N SER A 508 -1.44 38.16 13.41
CA SER A 508 -2.68 37.45 13.75
C SER A 508 -2.42 36.50 14.92
N ALA A 509 -3.35 36.52 15.87
CA ALA A 509 -3.33 35.72 17.07
C ALA A 509 -3.51 34.22 16.76
N GLN A 510 -2.46 33.46 17.04
CA GLN A 510 -2.47 32.25 17.85
C GLN A 510 -3.68 31.30 17.68
N ALA A 511 -3.59 30.41 16.69
CA ALA A 511 -4.07 29.03 16.82
C ALA A 511 -2.84 28.13 16.90
N LYS A 512 -2.78 27.24 17.90
CA LYS A 512 -1.63 26.38 18.22
C LYS A 512 -1.16 25.61 16.98
N ALA A 513 0.03 25.95 16.48
CA ALA A 513 0.72 25.19 15.45
C ALA A 513 1.21 23.86 16.03
N SER A 514 0.64 22.75 15.54
CA SER A 514 1.32 21.46 15.48
C SER A 514 2.62 21.66 14.68
N ALA A 515 3.71 21.02 15.08
CA ALA A 515 5.00 21.15 14.40
C ALA A 515 4.88 20.91 12.88
N PRO A 516 5.64 21.64 12.03
CA PRO A 516 5.55 21.49 10.58
C PRO A 516 5.90 20.06 10.16
N LEU A 517 5.02 19.45 9.36
CA LEU A 517 5.21 18.09 8.84
C LEU A 517 6.54 18.00 8.07
N GLU A 518 7.38 17.03 8.40
CA GLU A 518 8.64 16.74 7.72
C GLU A 518 8.46 15.66 6.67
N ALA A 519 9.21 15.76 5.56
CA ALA A 519 9.16 14.76 4.49
C ALA A 519 9.97 13.51 4.86
N ASP A 520 9.45 12.35 4.47
CA ASP A 520 10.17 11.08 4.52
C ASP A 520 11.25 11.05 3.40
N PRO A 521 12.55 10.92 3.74
CA PRO A 521 13.63 10.95 2.74
C PRO A 521 13.67 9.72 1.82
N ASP A 522 13.04 8.59 2.22
CA ASP A 522 13.14 7.32 1.49
C ASP A 522 12.01 7.12 0.46
N SER A 523 11.10 8.10 0.33
CA SER A 523 9.96 8.04 -0.59
C SER A 523 10.23 8.76 -1.92
N ALA A 524 9.88 8.12 -3.04
CA ALA A 524 10.04 8.69 -4.39
C ALA A 524 9.07 9.85 -4.71
N LEU A 525 7.96 9.96 -3.98
CA LEU A 525 7.07 11.12 -3.97
C LEU A 525 6.97 11.65 -2.53
N PRO A 526 6.91 12.97 -2.31
CA PRO A 526 6.97 13.52 -0.96
C PRO A 526 5.78 13.07 -0.13
N VAL A 527 6.03 12.42 1.00
CA VAL A 527 5.02 12.02 1.99
C VAL A 527 5.49 12.47 3.38
N PRO A 528 4.61 12.93 4.28
CA PRO A 528 5.01 13.26 5.65
C PRO A 528 5.55 12.02 6.38
N LYS A 529 6.59 12.17 7.22
CA LYS A 529 7.08 11.08 8.11
C LYS A 529 5.98 10.56 9.05
N GLN A 530 5.09 11.46 9.47
CA GLN A 530 3.97 11.16 10.35
C GLN A 530 2.78 10.72 9.50
N HIS A 531 2.84 9.53 8.91
CA HIS A 531 1.73 8.92 8.17
C HIS A 531 1.28 7.63 8.85
N SER A 532 -0.03 7.35 8.81
CA SER A 532 -0.62 6.09 9.31
C SER A 532 -0.57 4.98 8.26
N SER A 533 -0.49 5.34 6.98
CA SER A 533 -0.30 4.42 5.86
C SER A 533 0.28 5.15 4.65
N THR A 534 1.03 4.43 3.82
CA THR A 534 1.55 4.91 2.53
C THR A 534 1.64 3.76 1.53
N SER A 535 1.37 4.05 0.27
CA SER A 535 1.48 3.13 -0.86
C SER A 535 1.92 3.91 -2.08
N LEU A 536 2.87 3.36 -2.85
CA LEU A 536 3.33 3.95 -4.10
C LEU A 536 3.08 2.98 -5.25
N GLY A 537 2.06 3.26 -6.05
CA GLY A 537 1.78 2.57 -7.30
C GLY A 537 2.61 3.13 -8.45
N THR A 538 3.05 2.25 -9.36
CA THR A 538 3.65 2.67 -10.64
C THR A 538 3.06 1.88 -11.79
N ALA A 539 2.76 2.55 -12.90
CA ALA A 539 2.32 1.89 -14.13
C ALA A 539 3.44 1.95 -15.18
N LYS A 540 3.86 0.78 -15.67
CA LYS A 540 4.87 0.63 -16.73
C LYS A 540 4.54 -0.59 -17.58
N LEU A 541 4.94 -0.56 -18.84
CA LEU A 541 4.86 -1.74 -19.70
C LEU A 541 6.04 -2.68 -19.39
N PRO A 542 5.87 -4.00 -19.52
CA PRO A 542 6.98 -4.94 -19.46
C PRO A 542 8.11 -4.53 -20.42
N GLY A 543 9.34 -4.46 -19.91
CA GLY A 543 10.52 -4.03 -20.69
C GLY A 543 10.76 -2.51 -20.76
N ILE A 544 9.91 -1.69 -20.13
CA ILE A 544 10.12 -0.23 -20.02
C ILE A 544 10.45 0.10 -18.56
N GLU A 545 11.66 0.61 -18.31
CA GLU A 545 12.15 0.92 -16.95
C GLU A 545 11.48 2.16 -16.34
N VAL A 546 11.20 3.17 -17.17
CA VAL A 546 10.61 4.43 -16.72
C VAL A 546 9.09 4.31 -16.65
N PRO A 547 8.45 4.53 -15.49
CA PRO A 547 6.99 4.45 -15.37
C PRO A 547 6.30 5.62 -16.07
N PHE A 548 5.12 5.34 -16.63
CA PHE A 548 4.24 6.31 -17.27
C PHE A 548 3.38 7.06 -16.25
N ARG A 549 3.09 6.41 -15.12
CA ARG A 549 2.29 6.95 -14.03
C ARG A 549 2.89 6.53 -12.71
N ARG A 550 3.00 7.47 -11.77
CA ARG A 550 3.24 7.21 -10.35
C ARG A 550 2.05 7.70 -9.55
N GLU A 551 1.63 6.94 -8.57
CA GLU A 551 0.52 7.28 -7.68
C GLU A 551 0.93 7.00 -6.25
N LEU A 552 0.95 8.04 -5.43
CA LEU A 552 1.12 7.95 -4.00
C LEU A 552 -0.25 8.02 -3.35
N GLU A 553 -0.58 7.01 -2.55
CA GLU A 553 -1.70 7.04 -1.62
C GLU A 553 -1.16 7.05 -0.20
N ALA A 554 -1.62 7.98 0.64
CA ALA A 554 -1.20 8.04 2.03
C ALA A 554 -2.34 8.50 2.93
N SER A 555 -2.26 8.17 4.21
CA SER A 555 -3.14 8.74 5.23
C SER A 555 -2.28 9.41 6.30
N VAL A 556 -2.58 10.68 6.59
CA VAL A 556 -1.75 11.53 7.45
C VAL A 556 -2.62 12.01 8.62
N PRO A 557 -2.28 11.69 9.89
CA PRO A 557 -2.99 12.16 11.09
C PRO A 557 -2.72 13.64 11.38
N ALA A 558 -2.99 14.50 10.40
CA ALA A 558 -2.90 15.96 10.50
C ALA A 558 -4.07 16.61 9.75
N GLU A 559 -4.34 17.88 10.04
CA GLU A 559 -5.41 18.63 9.38
C GLU A 559 -5.10 18.88 7.90
N ILE A 560 -6.15 18.99 7.08
CA ILE A 560 -5.99 19.12 5.63
C ILE A 560 -5.16 20.36 5.24
N GLY A 561 -5.24 21.43 6.03
CA GLY A 561 -4.46 22.65 5.84
C GLY A 561 -2.96 22.45 6.04
N ASP A 562 -2.58 21.68 7.07
CA ASP A 562 -1.18 21.38 7.37
C ASP A 562 -0.58 20.45 6.30
N VAL A 563 -1.34 19.45 5.88
CA VAL A 563 -0.95 18.52 4.80
C VAL A 563 -0.87 19.24 3.46
N LEU A 564 -1.80 20.16 3.16
CA LEU A 564 -1.73 20.99 1.96
C LEU A 564 -0.49 21.89 1.96
N ALA A 565 -0.20 22.55 3.08
CA ALA A 565 0.99 23.38 3.23
C ALA A 565 2.28 22.58 3.04
N PHE A 566 2.32 21.34 3.56
CA PHE A 566 3.40 20.40 3.30
C PHE A 566 3.58 20.12 1.80
N TYR A 567 2.53 19.70 1.10
CA TYR A 567 2.63 19.36 -0.34
C TYR A 567 3.01 20.57 -1.19
N ARG A 568 2.44 21.76 -0.93
CA ARG A 568 2.83 22.98 -1.65
C ARG A 568 4.32 23.27 -1.49
N ARG A 569 4.86 23.12 -0.27
CA ARG A 569 6.27 23.34 0.00
C ARG A 569 7.17 22.30 -0.68
N GLU A 570 6.89 21.01 -0.49
CA GLU A 570 7.76 19.94 -1.02
C GLU A 570 7.66 19.81 -2.55
N LEU A 571 6.46 19.96 -3.14
CA LEU A 571 6.31 19.93 -4.60
C LEU A 571 6.97 21.15 -5.27
N THR A 572 6.92 22.32 -4.64
CA THR A 572 7.65 23.51 -5.15
C THR A 572 9.16 23.30 -5.10
N LYS A 573 9.70 22.63 -4.06
CA LYS A 573 11.13 22.25 -4.01
C LYS A 573 11.52 21.30 -5.13
N LEU A 574 10.61 20.43 -5.56
CA LEU A 574 10.78 19.56 -6.73
C LEU A 574 10.62 20.30 -8.07
N GLY A 575 10.41 21.62 -8.04
CA GLY A 575 10.24 22.45 -9.23
C GLY A 575 8.85 22.37 -9.86
N TRP A 576 7.85 21.85 -9.14
CA TRP A 576 6.50 21.74 -9.67
C TRP A 576 5.75 23.06 -9.54
N GLN A 577 4.93 23.39 -10.54
CA GLN A 577 4.16 24.62 -10.59
C GLN A 577 2.67 24.31 -10.45
N GLU A 578 2.02 24.86 -9.41
CA GLU A 578 0.56 24.75 -9.22
C GLU A 578 -0.17 25.45 -10.37
N LYS A 579 -1.18 24.79 -10.94
CA LYS A 579 -2.05 25.34 -11.98
C LYS A 579 -3.39 25.74 -11.36
N SER A 580 -3.87 26.92 -11.73
CA SER A 580 -5.15 27.47 -11.24
C SER A 580 -6.38 26.80 -11.88
N GLU A 581 -6.21 26.10 -13.00
CA GLU A 581 -7.31 25.42 -13.70
C GLU A 581 -7.78 24.16 -12.96
N GLY A 582 -9.08 24.10 -12.64
CA GLY A 582 -9.70 22.94 -11.99
C GLY A 582 -9.33 22.77 -10.51
N ALA A 583 -8.75 23.80 -9.88
CA ALA A 583 -8.43 23.81 -8.46
C ALA A 583 -9.71 23.86 -7.62
N VAL A 584 -9.87 22.88 -6.72
CA VAL A 584 -10.93 22.84 -5.71
C VAL A 584 -10.25 22.89 -4.35
N THR A 585 -10.64 23.83 -3.49
CA THR A 585 -10.12 23.90 -2.12
C THR A 585 -11.30 24.19 -1.21
N THR A 586 -11.68 23.19 -0.43
CA THR A 586 -12.75 23.24 0.57
C THR A 586 -12.20 22.76 1.92
N ALA A 587 -12.97 22.90 2.99
CA ALA A 587 -12.55 22.47 4.33
C ALA A 587 -12.27 20.96 4.43
N ASP A 588 -12.93 20.13 3.61
CA ASP A 588 -12.83 18.67 3.70
C ASP A 588 -12.20 18.01 2.46
N HIS A 589 -12.06 18.75 1.36
CA HIS A 589 -11.51 18.25 0.10
C HIS A 589 -10.67 19.30 -0.63
N VAL A 590 -9.50 18.89 -1.10
CA VAL A 590 -8.63 19.70 -1.96
C VAL A 590 -8.31 18.91 -3.21
N GLN A 591 -8.35 19.54 -4.37
CA GLN A 591 -7.85 19.01 -5.64
C GLN A 591 -7.04 20.10 -6.33
N LEU A 592 -5.76 19.85 -6.58
CA LEU A 592 -4.85 20.78 -7.25
C LEU A 592 -4.12 20.09 -8.40
N ALA A 593 -4.00 20.77 -9.53
CA ALA A 593 -3.20 20.33 -10.65
C ALA A 593 -1.80 20.98 -10.57
N PHE A 594 -0.77 20.23 -10.96
CA PHE A 594 0.61 20.70 -11.02
C PHE A 594 1.23 20.40 -12.38
N ALA A 595 2.10 21.28 -12.86
CA ALA A 595 3.06 20.98 -13.91
C ALA A 595 4.37 20.50 -13.27
N SER A 596 4.80 19.28 -13.61
CA SER A 596 6.11 18.74 -13.22
C SER A 596 7.04 18.63 -14.43
N SER A 597 8.32 18.41 -14.19
CA SER A 597 9.32 18.16 -15.24
C SER A 597 9.03 16.93 -16.10
N GLN A 598 8.24 15.96 -15.60
CA GLN A 598 7.90 14.74 -16.33
C GLN A 598 6.53 14.81 -17.01
N GLY A 599 5.68 15.77 -16.64
CA GLY A 599 4.31 15.87 -17.14
C GLY A 599 3.32 16.41 -16.12
N PRO A 600 2.01 16.35 -16.40
CA PRO A 600 0.98 16.83 -15.49
C PRO A 600 0.87 15.93 -14.26
N ALA A 601 0.59 16.55 -13.11
CA ALA A 601 0.33 15.87 -11.87
C ALA A 601 -0.93 16.41 -11.20
N MET A 602 -1.54 15.60 -10.34
CA MET A 602 -2.76 15.95 -9.61
C MET A 602 -2.63 15.51 -8.17
N LEU A 603 -2.87 16.45 -7.25
CA LEU A 603 -2.96 16.20 -5.82
C LEU A 603 -4.44 16.24 -5.43
N LYS A 604 -4.91 15.20 -4.75
CA LYS A 604 -6.22 15.16 -4.10
C LYS A 604 -6.02 14.89 -2.61
N LEU A 605 -6.59 15.73 -1.78
CA LEU A 605 -6.64 15.57 -0.33
C LEU A 605 -8.09 15.43 0.10
N GLY A 606 -8.37 14.54 1.04
CA GLY A 606 -9.71 14.35 1.61
C GLY A 606 -9.63 14.18 3.12
N ARG A 607 -10.64 14.64 3.85
CA ARG A 607 -10.76 14.39 5.28
C ARG A 607 -11.58 13.14 5.50
N ALA A 608 -11.02 12.15 6.20
CA ALA A 608 -11.73 10.94 6.59
C ALA A 608 -11.22 10.44 7.94
N ASN A 609 -12.12 10.17 8.87
CA ASN A 609 -11.81 9.53 10.16
C ASN A 609 -10.78 10.27 11.04
N GLY A 610 -10.73 11.60 10.97
CA GLY A 610 -9.75 12.40 11.71
C GLY A 610 -8.33 12.40 11.10
N GLU A 611 -8.17 11.80 9.92
CA GLU A 611 -6.94 11.83 9.13
C GLU A 611 -7.19 12.48 7.75
N THR A 612 -6.11 12.94 7.12
CA THR A 612 -6.12 13.48 5.76
C THR A 612 -5.63 12.41 4.80
N SER A 613 -6.52 11.90 3.96
CA SER A 613 -6.18 11.01 2.85
C SER A 613 -5.52 11.81 1.73
N VAL A 614 -4.43 11.30 1.18
CA VAL A 614 -3.66 11.88 0.08
C VAL A 614 -3.72 10.91 -1.10
N ASN A 615 -4.03 11.44 -2.29
CA ASN A 615 -3.78 10.79 -3.56
C ASN A 615 -3.00 11.77 -4.46
N LEU A 616 -1.73 11.47 -4.72
CA LEU A 616 -0.84 12.27 -5.56
C LEU A 616 -0.44 11.46 -6.79
N VAL A 617 -0.93 11.87 -7.95
CA VAL A 617 -0.69 11.20 -9.23
C VAL A 617 0.22 12.05 -10.11
N GLN A 618 1.32 11.48 -10.59
CA GLN A 618 2.20 12.09 -11.59
C GLN A 618 2.15 11.28 -12.88
N LYS A 619 1.83 11.94 -14.00
CA LYS A 619 1.91 11.35 -15.34
C LYS A 619 3.23 11.75 -16.00
N ASN A 620 3.83 10.80 -16.73
CA ASN A 620 5.09 10.97 -17.46
C ASN A 620 4.83 10.96 -18.97
N THR A 621 4.64 12.14 -19.54
CA THR A 621 4.27 12.33 -20.94
C THR A 621 5.36 11.83 -21.88
N ASP A 622 6.62 12.05 -21.55
CA ASP A 622 7.76 11.65 -22.38
C ASP A 622 7.89 10.14 -22.47
N ALA A 623 7.73 9.44 -21.34
CA ALA A 623 7.76 7.98 -21.31
C ALA A 623 6.56 7.40 -22.09
N ALA A 624 5.35 7.95 -21.91
CA ALA A 624 4.15 7.51 -22.61
C ALA A 624 4.25 7.72 -24.12
N THR A 625 4.85 8.83 -24.55
CA THR A 625 5.08 9.15 -25.97
C THR A 625 6.13 8.21 -26.58
N LYS A 626 7.26 7.98 -25.91
CA LYS A 626 8.30 7.03 -26.36
C LYS A 626 7.79 5.59 -26.46
N ALA A 627 6.85 5.23 -25.59
CA ALA A 627 6.21 3.92 -25.60
C ALA A 627 5.05 3.78 -26.60
N ASP A 628 4.69 4.85 -27.31
CA ASP A 628 3.57 4.91 -28.25
C ASP A 628 2.22 4.52 -27.61
N ILE A 629 2.04 4.87 -26.33
CA ILE A 629 0.79 4.62 -25.59
C ILE A 629 -0.05 5.89 -25.41
N MET A 630 0.41 7.01 -25.97
CA MET A 630 -0.25 8.29 -25.79
C MET A 630 -1.60 8.33 -26.54
N PRO A 631 -2.73 8.55 -25.85
CA PRO A 631 -4.03 8.65 -26.49
C PRO A 631 -4.09 9.80 -27.50
N LYS A 632 -4.92 9.62 -28.54
CA LYS A 632 -5.22 10.69 -29.49
C LYS A 632 -5.95 11.85 -28.79
N PRO A 633 -5.78 13.10 -29.26
CA PRO A 633 -6.49 14.24 -28.70
C PRO A 633 -8.01 13.99 -28.61
N GLY A 634 -8.58 14.16 -27.42
CA GLY A 634 -10.01 13.95 -27.15
C GLY A 634 -10.46 12.48 -27.05
N GLN A 635 -9.55 11.51 -27.13
CA GLN A 635 -9.84 10.08 -26.98
C GLN A 635 -9.09 9.48 -25.80
N ALA A 636 -9.46 8.25 -25.44
CA ALA A 636 -8.73 7.36 -24.54
C ALA A 636 -8.07 6.25 -25.37
N ARG A 637 -6.99 5.66 -24.85
CA ARG A 637 -6.33 4.50 -25.48
C ARG A 637 -6.47 3.28 -24.60
N LEU A 638 -6.89 2.18 -25.18
CA LEU A 638 -7.01 0.88 -24.54
C LEU A 638 -5.93 -0.06 -25.10
N LEU A 639 -5.10 -0.62 -24.23
CA LEU A 639 -4.08 -1.60 -24.54
C LEU A 639 -4.57 -2.97 -24.07
N LEU A 640 -4.53 -3.96 -24.93
CA LEU A 640 -4.99 -5.31 -24.61
C LEU A 640 -3.81 -6.24 -24.40
N GLY A 641 -3.75 -6.87 -23.24
CA GLY A 641 -2.76 -7.90 -22.91
C GLY A 641 -3.42 -9.24 -22.60
N ASN A 642 -2.75 -10.32 -22.94
CA ASN A 642 -3.14 -11.69 -22.65
C ASN A 642 -1.95 -12.47 -22.11
N MET A 643 -1.96 -12.71 -20.80
CA MET A 643 -0.94 -13.47 -20.07
C MET A 643 -1.20 -14.98 -20.10
N GLY A 644 -2.31 -15.41 -20.71
CA GLY A 644 -2.67 -16.80 -20.88
C GLY A 644 -1.96 -17.47 -22.06
N SER A 645 -1.99 -18.79 -22.07
CA SER A 645 -1.44 -19.65 -23.13
C SER A 645 -2.40 -19.87 -24.31
N GLN A 646 -3.60 -19.29 -24.26
CA GLN A 646 -4.64 -19.46 -25.28
C GLN A 646 -5.08 -18.10 -25.83
N GLU A 647 -5.55 -18.08 -27.08
CA GLU A 647 -6.12 -16.87 -27.70
C GLU A 647 -7.35 -16.39 -26.91
N ALA A 648 -7.42 -15.08 -26.71
CA ALA A 648 -8.55 -14.41 -26.10
C ALA A 648 -9.23 -13.51 -27.13
N VAL A 649 -10.57 -13.49 -27.13
CA VAL A 649 -11.37 -12.65 -28.02
C VAL A 649 -12.12 -11.64 -27.16
N LEU A 650 -11.74 -10.36 -27.26
CA LEU A 650 -12.40 -9.26 -26.58
C LEU A 650 -13.34 -8.55 -27.55
N THR A 651 -14.59 -8.37 -27.16
CA THR A 651 -15.53 -7.50 -27.87
C THR A 651 -15.83 -6.28 -27.01
N ILE A 652 -15.50 -5.08 -27.50
CA ILE A 652 -15.79 -3.79 -26.84
C ILE A 652 -16.24 -2.79 -27.90
N ASN A 653 -17.25 -1.97 -27.59
CA ASN A 653 -17.79 -0.99 -28.55
C ASN A 653 -18.16 -1.58 -29.93
N LYS A 654 -18.75 -2.79 -29.95
CA LYS A 654 -19.07 -3.59 -31.16
C LYS A 654 -17.86 -4.00 -32.01
N GLN A 655 -16.64 -3.73 -31.57
CA GLN A 655 -15.41 -4.18 -32.21
C GLN A 655 -14.94 -5.46 -31.54
N THR A 656 -14.60 -6.46 -32.35
CA THR A 656 -14.07 -7.74 -31.85
C THR A 656 -12.59 -7.82 -32.17
N ILE A 657 -11.78 -7.99 -31.14
CA ILE A 657 -10.32 -7.96 -31.19
C ILE A 657 -9.80 -9.29 -30.68
N LYS A 658 -8.98 -9.96 -31.50
CA LYS A 658 -8.27 -11.16 -31.10
C LYS A 658 -6.95 -10.78 -30.46
N VAL A 659 -6.71 -11.29 -29.26
CA VAL A 659 -5.50 -11.08 -28.48
C VAL A 659 -4.80 -12.42 -28.36
N ALA A 660 -3.74 -12.59 -29.16
CA ALA A 660 -2.94 -13.81 -29.16
C ALA A 660 -2.38 -14.11 -27.76
N ALA A 661 -2.12 -15.38 -27.47
CA ALA A 661 -1.45 -15.80 -26.25
C ALA A 661 -0.11 -15.06 -26.08
N GLY A 662 0.14 -14.47 -24.91
CA GLY A 662 1.34 -13.70 -24.61
C GLY A 662 1.40 -12.27 -25.17
N ALA A 663 0.42 -11.82 -25.96
CA ALA A 663 0.38 -10.44 -26.47
C ALA A 663 0.20 -9.42 -25.33
N GLY A 664 0.85 -8.26 -25.40
CA GLY A 664 0.89 -7.28 -24.29
C GLY A 664 1.66 -7.74 -23.05
N GLY A 665 2.34 -8.89 -23.11
CA GLY A 665 3.15 -9.46 -22.04
C GLY A 665 4.66 -9.24 -22.20
N PRO A 666 5.48 -9.72 -21.27
CA PRO A 666 6.94 -9.53 -21.31
C PRO A 666 7.63 -9.99 -22.60
N GLN A 667 7.06 -10.98 -23.30
CA GLN A 667 7.60 -11.53 -24.54
C GLN A 667 7.10 -10.80 -25.80
N SER A 668 5.94 -10.15 -25.72
CA SER A 668 5.35 -9.37 -26.80
C SER A 668 4.71 -8.11 -26.20
N PRO A 669 5.52 -7.11 -25.83
CA PRO A 669 5.07 -5.99 -25.00
C PRO A 669 4.06 -5.07 -25.72
N LYS A 670 3.99 -5.15 -27.05
CA LYS A 670 2.97 -4.45 -27.85
C LYS A 670 1.78 -5.37 -28.12
N GLY A 671 0.79 -5.30 -27.23
CA GLY A 671 -0.53 -5.87 -27.48
C GLY A 671 -1.38 -5.00 -28.42
N PRO A 672 -2.54 -5.51 -28.88
CA PRO A 672 -3.48 -4.71 -29.67
C PRO A 672 -3.89 -3.43 -28.93
N MET A 673 -3.94 -2.31 -29.66
CA MET A 673 -4.35 -1.02 -29.13
C MET A 673 -5.64 -0.56 -29.81
N LEU A 674 -6.51 0.06 -29.03
CA LEU A 674 -7.77 0.61 -29.50
C LEU A 674 -7.95 2.02 -28.95
N ASP A 675 -8.12 3.00 -29.83
CA ASP A 675 -8.56 4.32 -29.39
C ASP A 675 -10.08 4.37 -29.29
N LEU A 676 -10.61 4.87 -28.18
CA LEU A 676 -12.03 4.96 -27.89
C LEU A 676 -12.39 6.39 -27.44
N PRO A 677 -13.57 6.91 -27.81
CA PRO A 677 -14.09 8.12 -27.19
C PRO A 677 -14.23 7.97 -25.66
N PRO A 678 -14.18 9.05 -24.88
CA PRO A 678 -14.45 9.00 -23.44
C PRO A 678 -15.87 8.47 -23.15
N GLY A 679 -16.01 7.62 -22.15
CA GLY A 679 -17.31 7.06 -21.78
C GLY A 679 -17.24 5.73 -21.04
N LYS A 680 -18.43 5.20 -20.73
CA LYS A 680 -18.59 3.89 -20.09
C LYS A 680 -18.86 2.83 -21.15
N TYR A 681 -17.99 1.81 -21.20
CA TYR A 681 -18.07 0.72 -22.16
C TYR A 681 -18.31 -0.60 -21.46
N GLN A 682 -19.24 -1.40 -22.00
CA GLN A 682 -19.35 -2.83 -21.72
C GLN A 682 -18.40 -3.58 -22.65
N TYR A 683 -17.68 -4.55 -22.12
CA TYR A 683 -16.86 -5.46 -22.92
C TYR A 683 -17.11 -6.91 -22.54
N SER A 684 -16.97 -7.80 -23.52
CA SER A 684 -17.09 -9.24 -23.33
C SER A 684 -15.80 -9.95 -23.72
N LEU A 685 -15.30 -10.83 -22.86
CA LEU A 685 -14.15 -11.69 -23.14
C LEU A 685 -14.60 -13.12 -23.38
N LYS A 686 -14.11 -13.73 -24.47
CA LYS A 686 -14.32 -15.14 -24.80
C LYS A 686 -12.97 -15.85 -24.95
N MET A 687 -12.88 -17.05 -24.41
CA MET A 687 -11.72 -17.94 -24.53
C MET A 687 -12.19 -19.36 -24.80
N ALA A 688 -11.36 -20.17 -25.48
CA ALA A 688 -11.69 -21.55 -25.80
C ALA A 688 -11.96 -22.38 -24.52
N GLY A 689 -13.08 -23.11 -24.50
CA GLY A 689 -13.46 -23.96 -23.36
C GLY A 689 -13.96 -23.21 -22.12
N ARG A 690 -14.20 -21.89 -22.20
CA ARG A 690 -14.67 -21.07 -21.07
C ARG A 690 -15.93 -20.26 -21.43
N PRO A 691 -16.83 -20.03 -20.46
CA PRO A 691 -17.97 -19.14 -20.67
C PRO A 691 -17.51 -17.69 -20.90
N ALA A 692 -18.28 -16.94 -21.69
CA ALA A 692 -18.01 -15.53 -21.93
C ALA A 692 -18.19 -14.72 -20.65
N ARG A 693 -17.25 -13.81 -20.35
CA ARG A 693 -17.33 -12.88 -19.22
C ARG A 693 -17.65 -11.47 -19.70
N ASN A 694 -18.58 -10.78 -19.03
CA ASN A 694 -18.99 -9.42 -19.37
C ASN A 694 -18.66 -8.49 -18.20
N GLU A 695 -18.00 -7.37 -18.48
CA GLU A 695 -17.62 -6.36 -17.48
C GLU A 695 -17.71 -4.94 -18.08
N THR A 696 -17.51 -3.93 -17.23
CA THR A 696 -17.54 -2.52 -17.64
C THR A 696 -16.26 -1.78 -17.29
N ILE A 697 -15.82 -0.90 -18.19
CA ILE A 697 -14.75 0.07 -17.94
C ILE A 697 -15.25 1.49 -18.23
N ASN A 698 -14.81 2.45 -17.42
CA ASN A 698 -15.01 3.88 -17.66
C ASN A 698 -13.67 4.50 -18.05
N ILE A 699 -13.63 5.19 -19.18
CA ILE A 699 -12.41 5.79 -19.72
C ILE A 699 -12.62 7.29 -19.96
N ALA A 700 -11.66 8.11 -19.55
CA ALA A 700 -11.69 9.56 -19.74
C ALA A 700 -10.78 10.01 -20.90
N ALA A 701 -11.04 11.20 -21.44
CA ALA A 701 -10.19 11.78 -22.48
C ALA A 701 -8.76 11.96 -21.97
N GLY A 702 -7.77 11.56 -22.76
CA GLY A 702 -6.37 11.71 -22.40
C GLY A 702 -5.83 10.63 -21.45
N ASP A 703 -6.63 9.61 -21.13
CA ASP A 703 -6.18 8.44 -20.37
C ASP A 703 -5.75 7.28 -21.28
N ALA A 704 -4.77 6.50 -20.80
CA ALA A 704 -4.47 5.18 -21.34
C ALA A 704 -4.75 4.08 -20.31
N TRP A 705 -5.41 3.01 -20.73
CA TRP A 705 -5.80 1.88 -19.90
C TRP A 705 -5.27 0.57 -20.48
N GLY A 706 -4.74 -0.30 -19.64
CA GLY A 706 -4.42 -1.69 -19.98
C GLY A 706 -5.52 -2.63 -19.49
N LEU A 707 -6.04 -3.49 -20.37
CA LEU A 707 -6.86 -4.65 -19.98
C LEU A 707 -6.00 -5.90 -20.08
N MET A 708 -5.59 -6.42 -18.94
CA MET A 708 -4.72 -7.60 -18.87
C MET A 708 -5.57 -8.84 -18.58
N VAL A 709 -5.64 -9.75 -19.54
CA VAL A 709 -6.27 -11.06 -19.38
C VAL A 709 -5.29 -12.00 -18.69
N GLY A 710 -5.65 -12.52 -17.53
CA GLY A 710 -4.88 -13.49 -16.78
C GLY A 710 -4.97 -14.91 -17.34
N PRO A 711 -4.11 -15.85 -16.91
CA PRO A 711 -4.12 -17.24 -17.36
C PRO A 711 -5.45 -17.97 -17.11
N THR A 712 -6.19 -17.54 -16.09
CA THR A 712 -7.52 -18.05 -15.75
C THR A 712 -8.67 -17.21 -16.30
N GLY A 713 -8.39 -16.25 -17.18
CA GLY A 713 -9.38 -15.44 -17.87
C GLY A 713 -10.02 -14.35 -16.99
N GLU A 714 -9.47 -14.06 -15.81
CA GLU A 714 -9.71 -12.77 -15.13
C GLU A 714 -9.16 -11.61 -15.95
N ILE A 715 -9.75 -10.44 -15.81
CA ILE A 715 -9.34 -9.23 -16.51
C ILE A 715 -8.97 -8.20 -15.44
N LEU A 716 -7.76 -7.68 -15.54
CA LEU A 716 -7.27 -6.63 -14.66
C LEU A 716 -7.20 -5.32 -15.46
N PRO A 717 -8.11 -4.37 -15.21
CA PRO A 717 -7.98 -3.02 -15.75
C PRO A 717 -6.91 -2.24 -14.98
N LEU A 718 -5.95 -1.66 -15.70
CA LEU A 718 -4.86 -0.87 -15.15
C LEU A 718 -4.84 0.50 -15.81
N GLN A 719 -4.92 1.58 -15.03
CA GLN A 719 -4.73 2.92 -15.58
C GLN A 719 -3.24 3.16 -15.82
N MET A 720 -2.85 3.15 -17.09
CA MET A 720 -1.45 3.24 -17.52
C MET A 720 -0.96 4.67 -17.60
N TYR A 721 -1.82 5.60 -18.01
CA TYR A 721 -1.50 7.02 -18.14
C TYR A 721 -2.64 7.88 -17.62
#